data_AF-A0A534V478-F1
#
_entry.id   AF-A0A534V478-F1
#
_cell.length_a   1.000
_cell.length_b   1.000
_cell.length_c   1.000
_cell.angle_alpha   90.00
_cell.angle_beta   90.00
_cell.angle_gamma   90.00
#
_symmetry.space_group_name_H-M   'P 1'
#
loop_
_entity.id
_entity.type
_entity.pdbx_description
1 polymer ?
#
loop_
_entity_poly.entity_id
_entity_poly.type
_entity_poly.pdbx_seq_one_letter_code
_entity_poly.pdbx_strand_id
1 'polypeptide(L)'
;MCRPPRRARSAWSSRVPPAFSCNGSTARRRRARDPCESVRSTAGAARVTPASGVANVALPRLSAGSRGDYKWRGSLPMRCPRCRHENRETAHFCGECGTSLARGVACPHCATVNPVGQRFCDSCGQRLAAGGTADRTREPRAYTPRHLIEKILVTRGALQGERKQVTVLFADMVDSLQLAERLDAEEWHRLLDRFFQILAEGIHRFEGTINQFTGDGVMALFGAPVAHEDHARRGCHAALHLMDELRSYASGLRAVGREFAVRMGLNSGEVVVGTIGDDLRMDYTAQGHTVGLAARMEQMAQPGTVYVSEHTARLVEGFFTLRDQGTPALKGVSTPVRVFALLGVGPLRTRLDAASVLGFSRLVGREEELAWLDGVLARALESNGQVVSVVGEAGVGKSRVCLEFVNRCRARSIAVHQAHCPAHGASVPLLPIRELVRSFFGLGDGEPAEVVRQKVADQLRAVDPGSADALPLLLDFLGVPEPDAPAVSPGGHERIAAFLRRFVRLRSASEPLVLLLDDAHWIDRESDALVGELVAAVRGTSTLLIANFRPEYRPAWTGGSHYHQLPLAPLGQEASRELLHELIGSDDSVGDLSDLVRERTGGNPFFIEEVVHALAVSGSLAGERGAYRLTAPLESLTIPATVQSLLAARIDRLSEEAKRVLQAAAVIGKQFEEPLLKTVVGLGDHDLAAALGGLQEAEFIHQVSPYPEPQYVFRHPLTREVAYHAQLGEQRARLHAEVAAALEKLRVDRLGEYASLIAHHWDASGMRFEAARWRRRAALRVSSIKLGGRRRMQPR
;
A
#
# COMPACT_ATOMS: atom_id res chain seq x y z
N MET A 1 19.76 64.08 27.01
CA MET A 1 20.57 64.08 25.78
C MET A 1 20.08 62.92 24.92
N CYS A 2 18.97 63.09 24.21
CA CYS A 2 18.79 63.68 22.88
C CYS A 2 18.73 62.61 21.78
N ARG A 3 17.53 62.57 21.21
CA ARG A 3 16.94 61.79 20.11
C ARG A 3 17.64 61.99 18.73
N PRO A 4 17.19 61.28 17.66
CA PRO A 4 17.93 60.90 16.44
C PRO A 4 17.74 61.90 15.28
N PRO A 5 18.07 61.52 14.02
CA PRO A 5 17.12 61.73 12.90
C PRO A 5 17.07 60.50 11.96
N ARG A 6 15.99 60.05 11.31
CA ARG A 6 14.86 60.63 10.53
C ARG A 6 15.23 61.39 9.24
N ARG A 7 15.04 60.69 8.11
CA ARG A 7 14.39 61.05 6.80
C ARG A 7 14.45 62.50 6.27
N ALA A 8 14.77 62.63 4.97
CA ALA A 8 14.13 63.55 3.99
C ALA A 8 14.32 62.98 2.56
N ARG A 9 13.25 62.57 1.84
CA ARG A 9 12.38 63.33 0.91
C ARG A 9 13.07 63.78 -0.40
N SER A 10 12.63 63.22 -1.53
CA SER A 10 12.14 63.99 -2.68
C SER A 10 11.34 63.10 -3.64
N ALA A 11 10.14 63.57 -3.99
CA ALA A 11 9.24 62.98 -4.98
C ALA A 11 9.70 63.29 -6.42
N TRP A 12 9.19 62.54 -7.41
CA TRP A 12 8.42 63.05 -8.57
C TRP A 12 8.02 61.91 -9.54
N SER A 13 6.71 61.86 -9.84
CA SER A 13 5.97 61.40 -11.05
C SER A 13 6.62 60.40 -12.02
N SER A 14 6.11 59.17 -12.21
CA SER A 14 4.93 58.73 -12.99
C SER A 14 5.15 58.43 -14.49
N ARG A 15 4.62 57.26 -14.91
CA ARG A 15 4.18 56.81 -16.26
C ARG A 15 5.15 55.99 -17.16
N VAL A 16 4.95 54.65 -17.14
CA VAL A 16 4.38 53.76 -18.23
C VAL A 16 5.11 53.68 -19.60
N PRO A 17 5.15 52.48 -20.27
CA PRO A 17 6.16 52.01 -21.24
C PRO A 17 5.74 52.20 -22.72
N PRO A 18 6.47 51.62 -23.71
CA PRO A 18 5.92 50.39 -24.34
C PRO A 18 6.94 49.37 -24.93
N ALA A 19 6.37 48.21 -25.29
CA ALA A 19 6.92 47.10 -26.07
C ALA A 19 7.26 47.43 -27.54
N PHE A 20 7.81 46.47 -28.29
CA PHE A 20 7.77 46.20 -29.77
C PHE A 20 9.13 45.60 -30.18
N SER A 21 9.34 44.69 -31.13
CA SER A 21 8.62 43.69 -31.93
C SER A 21 9.64 43.15 -32.94
N CYS A 22 9.39 41.97 -33.50
CA CYS A 22 10.07 41.42 -34.68
C CYS A 22 10.25 42.44 -35.83
N ASN A 23 11.35 42.29 -36.58
CA ASN A 23 11.38 42.60 -38.01
C ASN A 23 12.35 41.67 -38.73
N GLY A 24 11.87 41.02 -39.80
CA GLY A 24 12.72 40.38 -40.80
C GLY A 24 13.24 41.42 -41.79
N SER A 25 14.35 41.11 -42.46
CA SER A 25 14.79 41.85 -43.63
C SER A 25 15.46 40.94 -44.67
N THR A 26 15.38 41.43 -45.90
CA THR A 26 15.46 40.76 -47.20
C THR A 26 16.84 40.78 -47.87
N ALA A 27 17.15 39.70 -48.59
CA ALA A 27 17.72 39.61 -49.95
C ALA A 27 19.05 40.33 -50.35
N ARG A 28 19.99 39.53 -50.93
CA ARG A 28 20.84 39.79 -52.14
C ARG A 28 21.74 38.56 -52.40
N ARG A 29 21.56 37.74 -53.46
CA ARG A 29 21.91 37.82 -54.91
C ARG A 29 23.33 37.31 -55.30
N ARG A 30 23.34 36.41 -56.32
CA ARG A 30 24.41 36.01 -57.32
C ARG A 30 25.38 34.90 -56.86
N ARG A 31 25.78 33.87 -57.65
CA ARG A 31 25.70 33.41 -59.06
C ARG A 31 25.99 31.87 -59.05
N ALA A 32 25.18 31.00 -59.67
CA ALA A 32 25.25 30.44 -61.04
C ALA A 32 26.28 29.30 -61.28
N ARG A 33 25.78 28.07 -61.51
CA ARG A 33 26.07 27.20 -62.69
C ARG A 33 25.19 25.92 -62.66
N ASP A 34 24.44 25.76 -63.75
CA ASP A 34 23.60 24.65 -64.24
C ASP A 34 24.44 23.76 -65.22
N PRO A 35 23.92 22.71 -65.94
CA PRO A 35 22.69 21.88 -65.85
C PRO A 35 22.86 20.36 -66.25
N CYS A 36 21.71 19.69 -66.45
CA CYS A 36 21.38 18.46 -67.20
C CYS A 36 21.39 17.13 -66.41
N GLU A 37 20.41 16.23 -66.51
CA GLU A 37 19.52 15.93 -67.65
C GLU A 37 18.20 15.23 -67.23
N SER A 38 17.21 15.32 -68.11
CA SER A 38 15.79 14.98 -67.97
C SER A 38 15.40 13.68 -68.70
N VAL A 39 14.35 12.94 -68.24
CA VAL A 39 13.32 12.24 -69.06
C VAL A 39 12.08 12.01 -68.15
N ARG A 40 10.94 12.75 -68.25
CA ARG A 40 9.67 12.50 -69.00
C ARG A 40 9.17 11.03 -68.92
N SER A 41 7.91 10.62 -68.83
CA SER A 41 6.53 11.12 -68.87
C SER A 41 5.66 9.89 -68.42
N THR A 42 4.37 9.88 -68.10
CA THR A 42 3.17 10.51 -68.69
C THR A 42 1.98 10.17 -67.79
N ALA A 43 0.99 11.06 -67.77
CA ALA A 43 -0.29 10.97 -67.07
C ALA A 43 -1.43 10.48 -67.99
N GLY A 44 -2.60 10.18 -67.40
CA GLY A 44 -3.93 10.19 -68.06
C GLY A 44 -4.90 9.18 -67.42
N ALA A 45 -5.83 9.59 -66.54
CA ALA A 45 -7.16 10.20 -66.80
C ALA A 45 -8.19 9.18 -67.34
N ALA A 46 -9.48 9.12 -66.99
CA ALA A 46 -10.35 9.79 -66.03
C ALA A 46 -11.71 9.02 -65.97
N ARG A 47 -12.43 9.21 -64.84
CA ARG A 47 -13.88 9.11 -64.53
C ARG A 47 -14.88 8.58 -65.59
N VAL A 48 -15.91 7.85 -65.11
CA VAL A 48 -17.37 8.19 -65.12
C VAL A 48 -18.18 7.13 -64.31
N THR A 49 -19.11 7.60 -63.46
CA THR A 49 -20.13 6.90 -62.62
C THR A 49 -21.44 6.62 -63.41
N PRO A 50 -22.58 6.10 -62.87
CA PRO A 50 -22.94 5.44 -61.58
C PRO A 50 -23.77 4.12 -61.75
N ALA A 51 -24.16 3.49 -60.62
CA ALA A 51 -25.50 2.92 -60.31
C ALA A 51 -25.54 1.51 -59.67
N SER A 52 -26.21 1.46 -58.52
CA SER A 52 -27.10 0.39 -57.97
C SER A 52 -26.71 -1.09 -57.99
N GLY A 53 -26.91 -1.74 -56.83
CA GLY A 53 -27.62 -3.03 -56.77
C GLY A 53 -26.80 -4.28 -56.39
N VAL A 54 -26.96 -4.67 -55.13
CA VAL A 54 -27.02 -6.04 -54.55
C VAL A 54 -26.61 -7.22 -55.46
N ALA A 55 -25.64 -8.04 -55.02
CA ALA A 55 -25.42 -9.38 -55.55
C ALA A 55 -25.16 -10.41 -54.44
N ASN A 56 -25.97 -11.45 -54.47
CA ASN A 56 -25.90 -12.72 -53.75
C ASN A 56 -25.15 -13.77 -54.63
N VAL A 57 -25.06 -15.02 -54.14
CA VAL A 57 -24.69 -16.28 -54.85
C VAL A 57 -23.19 -16.62 -54.83
N ALA A 58 -22.71 -17.87 -54.86
CA ALA A 58 -23.01 -19.18 -54.26
C ALA A 58 -21.85 -20.12 -54.72
N LEU A 59 -21.53 -21.16 -53.97
CA LEU A 59 -20.43 -22.11 -54.21
C LEU A 59 -20.70 -23.15 -55.32
N PRO A 60 -19.67 -23.67 -56.03
CA PRO A 60 -19.75 -24.92 -56.76
C PRO A 60 -19.05 -26.11 -56.06
N ARG A 61 -19.57 -27.30 -56.35
CA ARG A 61 -19.23 -28.64 -55.84
C ARG A 61 -17.97 -29.21 -56.49
N LEU A 62 -17.25 -30.07 -55.75
CA LEU A 62 -16.24 -31.00 -56.30
C LEU A 62 -16.58 -32.46 -55.96
N SER A 63 -16.33 -33.33 -56.94
CA SER A 63 -16.60 -34.77 -57.03
C SER A 63 -15.43 -35.65 -56.57
N ALA A 64 -15.76 -36.89 -56.18
CA ALA A 64 -14.89 -38.01 -55.79
C ALA A 64 -13.85 -38.43 -56.87
N GLY A 65 -12.75 -39.15 -56.62
CA GLY A 65 -12.18 -39.76 -55.40
C GLY A 65 -10.89 -40.54 -55.74
N SER A 66 -10.17 -41.04 -54.73
CA SER A 66 -9.28 -42.22 -54.87
C SER A 66 -9.04 -42.88 -53.51
N ARG A 67 -8.90 -44.21 -53.54
CA ARG A 67 -8.95 -45.17 -52.43
C ARG A 67 -7.63 -45.24 -51.64
N GLY A 68 -7.73 -45.48 -50.34
CA GLY A 68 -6.65 -45.93 -49.46
C GLY A 68 -7.20 -46.36 -48.10
N ASP A 69 -7.30 -47.68 -47.90
CA ASP A 69 -7.92 -48.36 -46.75
C ASP A 69 -7.26 -48.06 -45.40
N TYR A 70 -8.06 -47.64 -44.41
CA TYR A 70 -7.84 -47.99 -43.01
C TYR A 70 -9.15 -48.49 -42.40
N LYS A 71 -9.24 -49.81 -42.25
CA LYS A 71 -10.30 -50.51 -41.51
C LYS A 71 -10.25 -50.09 -40.03
N TRP A 72 -11.18 -49.23 -39.60
CA TRP A 72 -11.58 -49.18 -38.20
C TRP A 72 -12.77 -50.10 -37.98
N ARG A 73 -12.59 -51.03 -37.05
CA ARG A 73 -13.63 -51.95 -36.58
C ARG A 73 -14.71 -51.14 -35.85
N GLY A 74 -15.93 -51.24 -36.38
CA GLY A 74 -17.24 -51.16 -35.74
C GLY A 74 -17.45 -50.22 -34.55
N SER A 75 -18.17 -49.13 -34.79
CA SER A 75 -19.19 -48.63 -33.86
C SER A 75 -20.52 -48.51 -34.60
N LEU A 76 -21.60 -49.02 -33.98
CA LEU A 76 -22.96 -48.99 -34.56
C LEU A 76 -23.50 -47.55 -34.54
N PRO A 77 -24.20 -47.09 -35.60
CA PRO A 77 -24.74 -45.73 -35.64
C PRO A 77 -25.83 -45.53 -34.57
N MET A 78 -25.75 -44.43 -33.82
CA MET A 78 -26.78 -44.06 -32.85
C MET A 78 -27.89 -43.27 -33.55
N ARG A 79 -29.13 -43.76 -33.48
CA ARG A 79 -30.28 -43.04 -34.06
C ARG A 79 -30.85 -42.06 -33.06
N CYS A 80 -31.07 -40.83 -33.51
CA CYS A 80 -31.72 -39.81 -32.68
C CYS A 80 -33.12 -40.29 -32.28
N PRO A 81 -33.47 -40.28 -30.98
CA PRO A 81 -34.79 -40.76 -30.54
C PRO A 81 -35.94 -39.87 -31.04
N ARG A 82 -35.65 -38.63 -31.43
CA ARG A 82 -36.66 -37.65 -31.88
C ARG A 82 -36.87 -37.67 -33.40
N CYS A 83 -35.82 -37.51 -34.20
CA CYS A 83 -35.94 -37.44 -35.67
C CYS A 83 -35.42 -38.68 -36.40
N ARG A 84 -34.89 -39.68 -35.67
CA ARG A 84 -34.31 -40.93 -36.19
C ARG A 84 -33.07 -40.76 -37.10
N HIS A 85 -32.55 -39.55 -37.25
CA HIS A 85 -31.29 -39.28 -37.94
C HIS A 85 -30.13 -40.07 -37.32
N GLU A 86 -29.28 -40.65 -38.16
CA GLU A 86 -28.11 -41.40 -37.73
C GLU A 86 -26.97 -40.46 -37.39
N ASN A 87 -26.53 -40.51 -36.13
CA ASN A 87 -25.45 -39.68 -35.62
C ASN A 87 -24.23 -40.55 -35.29
N ARG A 88 -23.07 -39.93 -35.27
CA ARG A 88 -21.83 -40.57 -34.81
C ARG A 88 -21.94 -40.86 -33.31
N GLU A 89 -21.37 -41.96 -32.81
CA GLU A 89 -21.49 -42.37 -31.40
C GLU A 89 -21.00 -41.32 -30.38
N THR A 90 -20.07 -40.46 -30.79
CA THR A 90 -19.52 -39.36 -29.97
C THR A 90 -20.33 -38.05 -30.07
N ALA A 91 -21.44 -38.03 -30.82
CA ALA A 91 -22.25 -36.83 -31.00
C ALA A 91 -23.11 -36.57 -29.75
N HIS A 92 -22.86 -35.44 -29.06
CA HIS A 92 -23.65 -35.03 -27.90
C HIS A 92 -25.03 -34.46 -28.27
N PHE A 93 -25.20 -34.00 -29.52
CA PHE A 93 -26.44 -33.46 -30.06
C PHE A 93 -26.67 -34.03 -31.46
N CYS A 94 -27.94 -34.19 -31.83
CA CYS A 94 -28.32 -34.61 -33.17
C CYS A 94 -27.95 -33.51 -34.18
N GLY A 95 -27.16 -33.86 -35.19
CA GLY A 95 -26.70 -32.94 -36.24
C GLY A 95 -27.84 -32.32 -37.05
N GLU A 96 -29.02 -32.95 -37.09
CA GLU A 96 -30.17 -32.44 -37.85
C GLU A 96 -31.19 -31.65 -37.01
N CYS A 97 -31.60 -32.15 -35.83
CA CYS A 97 -32.67 -31.50 -35.05
C CYS A 97 -32.20 -30.85 -33.72
N GLY A 98 -30.90 -30.87 -33.43
CA GLY A 98 -30.31 -30.27 -32.22
C GLY A 98 -30.68 -30.97 -30.90
N THR A 99 -31.41 -32.09 -30.94
CA THR A 99 -31.82 -32.82 -29.74
C THR A 99 -30.62 -33.50 -29.09
N SER A 100 -30.43 -33.32 -27.77
CA SER A 100 -29.34 -33.94 -27.02
C SER A 100 -29.43 -35.47 -27.10
N LEU A 101 -28.29 -36.09 -27.39
CA LEU A 101 -28.11 -37.54 -27.54
C LEU A 101 -27.32 -38.15 -26.36
N ALA A 102 -26.89 -37.32 -25.39
CA ALA A 102 -26.16 -37.78 -24.23
C ALA A 102 -27.03 -38.66 -23.32
N ARG A 103 -26.54 -39.86 -22.97
CA ARG A 103 -27.20 -40.75 -22.01
C ARG A 103 -27.29 -40.05 -20.65
N GLY A 104 -28.50 -39.84 -20.14
CA GLY A 104 -28.74 -39.19 -18.86
C GLY A 104 -28.18 -39.98 -17.66
N VAL A 105 -27.98 -39.29 -16.54
CA VAL A 105 -27.55 -39.86 -15.26
C VAL A 105 -28.80 -40.30 -14.48
N ALA A 106 -28.93 -41.59 -14.21
CA ALA A 106 -30.00 -42.10 -13.35
C ALA A 106 -29.77 -41.66 -11.89
N CYS A 107 -30.83 -41.18 -11.25
CA CYS A 107 -30.80 -40.82 -9.84
C CYS A 107 -30.58 -42.08 -8.99
N PRO A 108 -29.57 -42.13 -8.11
CA PRO A 108 -29.31 -43.29 -7.28
C PRO A 108 -30.41 -43.55 -6.24
N HIS A 109 -31.32 -42.58 -6.03
CA HIS A 109 -32.40 -42.70 -5.04
C HIS A 109 -33.76 -43.06 -5.66
N CYS A 110 -34.19 -42.38 -6.73
CA CYS A 110 -35.51 -42.59 -7.33
C CYS A 110 -35.47 -43.17 -8.76
N ALA A 111 -34.27 -43.49 -9.28
CA ALA A 111 -34.03 -44.02 -10.62
C ALA A 111 -34.46 -43.12 -11.81
N THR A 112 -34.98 -41.92 -11.57
CA THR A 112 -35.28 -40.95 -12.64
C THR A 112 -34.02 -40.60 -13.43
N VAL A 113 -34.10 -40.62 -14.75
CA VAL A 113 -32.97 -40.31 -15.64
C VAL A 113 -32.90 -38.81 -15.87
N ASN A 114 -31.84 -38.18 -15.35
CA ASN A 114 -31.63 -36.74 -15.39
C ASN A 114 -30.61 -36.36 -16.48
N PRO A 115 -30.70 -35.18 -17.09
CA PRO A 115 -29.69 -34.67 -18.01
C PRO A 115 -28.28 -34.63 -17.40
N VAL A 116 -27.26 -34.96 -18.20
CA VAL A 116 -25.85 -34.88 -17.80
C VAL A 116 -25.50 -33.44 -17.43
N GLY A 117 -24.93 -33.22 -16.24
CA GLY A 117 -24.57 -31.90 -15.71
C GLY A 117 -25.54 -31.33 -14.68
N GLN A 118 -26.71 -31.94 -14.47
CA GLN A 118 -27.57 -31.59 -13.33
C GLN A 118 -26.96 -32.05 -12.00
N ARG A 119 -26.94 -31.14 -11.02
CA ARG A 119 -26.38 -31.39 -9.68
C ARG A 119 -27.38 -32.07 -8.74
N PHE A 120 -28.67 -32.00 -9.05
CA PHE A 120 -29.77 -32.56 -8.26
C PHE A 120 -30.80 -33.19 -9.19
N CYS A 121 -31.46 -34.24 -8.70
CA CYS A 121 -32.54 -34.90 -9.42
C CYS A 121 -33.77 -33.99 -9.47
N ASP A 122 -34.31 -33.81 -10.66
CA ASP A 122 -35.51 -32.99 -10.93
C ASP A 122 -36.81 -33.58 -10.34
N SER A 123 -36.84 -34.87 -10.04
CA SER A 123 -38.00 -35.56 -9.48
C SER A 123 -38.00 -35.65 -7.95
N CYS A 124 -36.85 -35.95 -7.32
CA CYS A 124 -36.79 -36.18 -5.87
C CYS A 124 -35.82 -35.26 -5.10
N GLY A 125 -35.12 -34.35 -5.80
CA GLY A 125 -34.18 -33.41 -5.18
C GLY A 125 -32.82 -34.00 -4.75
N GLN A 126 -32.57 -35.30 -4.95
CA GLN A 126 -31.35 -35.95 -4.51
C GLN A 126 -30.13 -35.49 -5.33
N ARG A 127 -28.99 -35.27 -4.66
CA ARG A 127 -27.74 -34.85 -5.32
C ARG A 127 -27.20 -35.95 -6.24
N LEU A 128 -26.94 -35.61 -7.50
CA LEU A 128 -26.38 -36.53 -8.50
C LEU A 128 -24.86 -36.37 -8.52
N ALA A 129 -24.12 -37.45 -8.25
CA ALA A 129 -22.66 -37.41 -8.20
C ALA A 129 -22.10 -37.11 -9.60
N ALA A 130 -21.46 -35.96 -9.78
CA ALA A 130 -20.83 -35.57 -11.04
C ALA A 130 -19.58 -36.45 -11.28
N GLY A 131 -19.69 -37.41 -12.19
CA GLY A 131 -18.57 -38.21 -12.67
C GLY A 131 -17.79 -37.47 -13.76
N GLY A 132 -16.60 -37.02 -13.42
CA GLY A 132 -15.58 -36.52 -14.33
C GLY A 132 -14.22 -36.61 -13.64
N THR A 133 -13.57 -37.76 -13.77
CA THR A 133 -12.16 -37.97 -13.42
C THR A 133 -11.29 -37.18 -14.39
N ALA A 134 -11.08 -35.90 -14.09
CA ALA A 134 -9.91 -35.15 -14.53
C ALA A 134 -8.87 -35.20 -13.43
N ASP A 135 -7.65 -35.47 -13.84
CA ASP A 135 -6.41 -35.53 -13.08
C ASP A 135 -6.39 -34.58 -11.87
N ARG A 136 -6.27 -35.16 -10.67
CA ARG A 136 -6.03 -34.39 -9.44
C ARG A 136 -4.55 -34.02 -9.40
N THR A 137 -4.12 -33.12 -10.27
CA THR A 137 -3.14 -32.11 -9.85
C THR A 137 -3.82 -31.30 -8.75
N ARG A 138 -3.57 -31.72 -7.51
CA ARG A 138 -4.12 -31.12 -6.28
C ARG A 138 -3.87 -29.62 -6.32
N GLU A 139 -4.96 -28.84 -6.42
CA GLU A 139 -4.94 -27.40 -6.23
C GLU A 139 -4.46 -27.06 -4.80
N PRO A 140 -3.42 -26.23 -4.62
CA PRO A 140 -2.95 -25.75 -3.30
C PRO A 140 -3.88 -24.67 -2.70
N ARG A 141 -5.19 -24.74 -2.92
CA ARG A 141 -6.17 -23.74 -2.44
C ARG A 141 -6.42 -23.78 -0.92
N ALA A 142 -5.77 -24.68 -0.19
CA ALA A 142 -6.07 -24.94 1.21
C ALA A 142 -5.25 -24.11 2.22
N TYR A 143 -4.30 -23.27 1.78
CA TYR A 143 -3.34 -22.66 2.71
C TYR A 143 -3.57 -21.15 2.98
N THR A 144 -4.36 -20.45 2.16
CA THR A 144 -4.64 -19.02 2.41
C THR A 144 -5.73 -18.88 3.49
N PRO A 145 -5.49 -18.17 4.61
CA PRO A 145 -6.50 -17.92 5.63
C PRO A 145 -7.77 -17.28 5.06
N ARG A 146 -8.96 -17.66 5.56
CA ARG A 146 -10.26 -17.16 5.05
C ARG A 146 -10.37 -15.63 5.04
N HIS A 147 -9.75 -14.93 6.00
CA HIS A 147 -9.78 -13.46 6.07
C HIS A 147 -8.95 -12.80 4.95
N LEU A 148 -7.88 -13.44 4.47
CA LEU A 148 -7.11 -13.00 3.32
C LEU A 148 -7.87 -13.29 2.04
N ILE A 149 -8.52 -14.46 1.94
CA ILE A 149 -9.42 -14.79 0.83
C ILE A 149 -10.58 -13.80 0.76
N GLU A 150 -11.20 -13.43 1.88
CA GLU A 150 -12.25 -12.41 1.92
C GLU A 150 -11.72 -11.04 1.47
N LYS A 151 -10.55 -10.59 1.94
CA LYS A 151 -9.93 -9.36 1.44
C LYS A 151 -9.61 -9.44 -0.06
N ILE A 152 -9.04 -10.54 -0.54
CA ILE A 152 -8.71 -10.81 -1.95
C ILE A 152 -9.97 -10.86 -2.83
N LEU A 153 -11.05 -11.49 -2.35
CA LEU A 153 -12.34 -11.60 -3.06
C LEU A 153 -13.16 -10.31 -3.00
N VAL A 154 -12.95 -9.48 -1.97
CA VAL A 154 -13.51 -8.12 -1.86
C VAL A 154 -12.77 -7.15 -2.80
N THR A 155 -11.48 -7.38 -3.09
CA THR A 155 -10.73 -6.67 -4.15
C THR A 155 -11.06 -7.19 -5.55
N ARG A 156 -12.34 -7.40 -5.87
CA ARG A 156 -12.79 -7.75 -7.24
C ARG A 156 -12.59 -6.64 -8.27
N GLY A 157 -12.14 -5.45 -7.85
CA GLY A 157 -11.55 -4.42 -8.73
C GLY A 157 -10.25 -4.85 -9.41
N ALA A 158 -9.64 -5.98 -9.00
CA ALA A 158 -8.38 -6.52 -9.52
C ALA A 158 -8.37 -6.97 -11.00
N LEU A 159 -9.49 -6.83 -11.73
CA LEU A 159 -9.51 -7.01 -13.19
C LEU A 159 -8.63 -5.98 -13.92
N GLN A 160 -8.32 -4.82 -13.31
CA GLN A 160 -7.67 -3.70 -14.00
C GLN A 160 -6.20 -3.44 -13.63
N GLY A 161 -5.69 -4.16 -12.63
CA GLY A 161 -4.32 -4.05 -12.13
C GLY A 161 -3.92 -2.68 -11.52
N GLU A 162 -2.92 -2.68 -10.65
CA GLU A 162 -2.43 -1.48 -9.94
C GLU A 162 -0.90 -1.53 -9.73
N ARG A 163 -0.26 -0.35 -9.67
CA ARG A 163 1.14 -0.21 -9.29
C ARG A 163 1.25 -0.10 -7.77
N LYS A 164 2.05 -0.97 -7.16
CA LYS A 164 2.28 -0.97 -5.70
C LYS A 164 3.77 -1.07 -5.37
N GLN A 165 4.16 -0.39 -4.30
CA GLN A 165 5.45 -0.64 -3.66
C GLN A 165 5.34 -1.90 -2.81
N VAL A 166 6.21 -2.87 -3.09
CA VAL A 166 6.18 -4.17 -2.41
C VAL A 166 7.59 -4.58 -1.98
N THR A 167 7.66 -5.57 -1.09
CA THR A 167 8.88 -6.37 -0.89
C THR A 167 8.61 -7.77 -1.38
N VAL A 168 9.45 -8.25 -2.29
CA VAL A 168 9.41 -9.60 -2.82
C VAL A 168 10.40 -10.45 -2.03
N LEU A 169 9.94 -11.59 -1.54
CA LEU A 169 10.76 -12.61 -0.88
C LEU A 169 10.79 -13.85 -1.76
N PHE A 170 11.98 -14.34 -2.03
CA PHE A 170 12.22 -15.69 -2.54
C PHE A 170 12.83 -16.55 -1.44
N ALA A 171 12.36 -17.78 -1.31
CA ALA A 171 12.96 -18.80 -0.46
C ALA A 171 13.06 -20.10 -1.25
N ASP A 172 14.24 -20.71 -1.23
CA ASP A 172 14.56 -21.89 -2.04
C ASP A 172 15.38 -22.89 -1.25
N MET A 173 15.13 -24.19 -1.50
CA MET A 173 15.94 -25.27 -0.93
C MET A 173 17.26 -25.41 -1.69
N VAL A 174 18.36 -25.49 -0.94
CA VAL A 174 19.67 -25.73 -1.52
C VAL A 174 19.79 -27.19 -1.95
N ASP A 175 20.28 -27.42 -3.17
CA ASP A 175 20.54 -28.74 -3.75
C ASP A 175 19.31 -29.69 -3.75
N SER A 176 18.12 -29.11 -3.96
CA SER A 176 16.81 -29.81 -3.95
C SER A 176 16.79 -31.08 -4.81
N LEU A 177 17.37 -31.04 -6.02
CA LEU A 177 17.50 -32.17 -6.94
C LEU A 177 18.31 -33.33 -6.35
N GLN A 178 19.46 -33.03 -5.74
CA GLN A 178 20.33 -34.05 -5.13
C GLN A 178 19.66 -34.68 -3.91
N LEU A 179 18.89 -33.90 -3.16
CA LEU A 179 18.12 -34.39 -2.03
C LEU A 179 16.96 -35.29 -2.49
N ALA A 180 16.27 -34.92 -3.58
CA ALA A 180 15.20 -35.71 -4.18
C ALA A 180 15.71 -37.05 -4.77
N GLU A 181 16.93 -37.11 -5.31
CA GLU A 181 17.53 -38.36 -5.79
C GLU A 181 17.88 -39.36 -4.68
N ARG A 182 18.15 -38.85 -3.47
CA ARG A 182 18.55 -39.68 -2.31
C ARG A 182 17.37 -40.18 -1.49
N LEU A 183 16.19 -39.58 -1.66
CA LEU A 183 14.98 -39.89 -0.91
C LEU A 183 13.99 -40.65 -1.77
N ASP A 184 13.18 -41.52 -1.16
CA ASP A 184 12.03 -42.09 -1.86
C ASP A 184 10.94 -41.01 -2.08
N ALA A 185 10.02 -41.27 -3.01
CA ALA A 185 9.00 -40.31 -3.40
C ALA A 185 8.05 -39.92 -2.25
N GLU A 186 7.76 -40.82 -1.31
CA GLU A 186 6.89 -40.52 -0.17
C GLU A 186 7.61 -39.67 0.88
N GLU A 187 8.87 -39.97 1.15
CA GLU A 187 9.72 -39.20 2.06
C GLU A 187 9.99 -37.80 1.54
N TRP A 188 10.27 -37.68 0.24
CA TRP A 188 10.39 -36.39 -0.44
C TRP A 188 9.11 -35.57 -0.31
N HIS A 189 7.96 -36.19 -0.54
CA HIS A 189 6.66 -35.52 -0.42
C HIS A 189 6.39 -35.04 1.01
N ARG A 190 6.65 -35.86 2.03
CA ARG A 190 6.48 -35.46 3.45
C ARG A 190 7.42 -34.32 3.83
N LEU A 191 8.64 -34.31 3.31
CA LEU A 191 9.61 -33.22 3.55
C LEU A 191 9.12 -31.91 2.93
N LEU A 192 8.72 -31.95 1.65
CA LEU A 192 8.17 -30.80 0.94
C LEU A 192 6.92 -30.25 1.61
N ASP A 193 5.98 -31.12 1.99
CA ASP A 193 4.75 -30.71 2.66
C ASP A 193 5.05 -29.96 3.97
N ARG A 194 5.99 -30.47 4.77
CA ARG A 194 6.38 -29.78 6.02
C ARG A 194 7.12 -28.48 5.75
N PHE A 195 8.00 -28.45 4.75
CA PHE A 195 8.71 -27.25 4.33
C PHE A 195 7.74 -26.14 3.89
N PHE A 196 6.78 -26.46 3.03
CA PHE A 196 5.79 -25.49 2.55
C PHE A 196 4.82 -25.05 3.65
N GLN A 197 4.47 -25.91 4.60
CA GLN A 197 3.73 -25.50 5.80
C GLN A 197 4.51 -24.43 6.59
N ILE A 198 5.79 -24.68 6.91
CA ILE A 198 6.60 -23.70 7.66
C ILE A 198 6.68 -22.37 6.91
N LEU A 199 6.98 -22.41 5.61
CA LEU A 199 7.04 -21.22 4.77
C LEU A 199 5.73 -20.43 4.79
N ALA A 200 4.62 -21.12 4.60
CA ALA A 200 3.36 -20.45 4.40
C ALA A 200 2.76 -19.94 5.73
N GLU A 201 2.96 -20.64 6.85
CA GLU A 201 2.63 -20.14 8.19
C GLU A 201 3.44 -18.87 8.49
N GLY A 202 4.76 -18.90 8.27
CA GLY A 202 5.61 -17.75 8.54
C GLY A 202 5.34 -16.55 7.64
N ILE A 203 5.05 -16.76 6.35
CA ILE A 203 4.70 -15.68 5.42
C ILE A 203 3.37 -15.04 5.79
N HIS A 204 2.32 -15.85 6.01
CA HIS A 204 0.99 -15.33 6.37
C HIS A 204 0.98 -14.65 7.74
N ARG A 205 1.81 -15.13 8.69
CA ARG A 205 1.98 -14.50 9.99
C ARG A 205 2.38 -13.03 9.89
N PHE A 206 3.15 -12.64 8.88
CA PHE A 206 3.54 -11.23 8.70
C PHE A 206 2.71 -10.52 7.61
N GLU A 207 1.52 -11.05 7.30
CA GLU A 207 0.60 -10.55 6.26
C GLU A 207 1.24 -10.53 4.85
N GLY A 208 2.19 -11.43 4.60
CA GLY A 208 2.67 -11.70 3.25
C GLY A 208 1.71 -12.59 2.47
N THR A 209 1.70 -12.45 1.14
CA THR A 209 0.90 -13.28 0.24
C THR A 209 1.84 -14.14 -0.61
N ILE A 210 1.64 -15.46 -0.63
CA ILE A 210 2.36 -16.34 -1.56
C ILE A 210 1.78 -16.15 -2.96
N ASN A 211 2.61 -15.72 -3.90
CA ASN A 211 2.22 -15.60 -5.30
C ASN A 211 2.32 -16.96 -6.01
N GLN A 212 3.48 -17.62 -5.90
CA GLN A 212 3.72 -18.88 -6.60
C GLN A 212 4.66 -19.80 -5.81
N PHE A 213 4.49 -21.11 -6.04
CA PHE A 213 5.41 -22.15 -5.64
C PHE A 213 6.32 -22.47 -6.83
N THR A 214 7.64 -22.50 -6.64
CA THR A 214 8.63 -22.78 -7.70
C THR A 214 9.04 -24.25 -7.78
N GLY A 215 8.37 -25.13 -7.02
CA GLY A 215 8.65 -26.56 -6.94
C GLY A 215 9.46 -26.90 -5.69
N ASP A 216 10.59 -26.25 -5.50
CA ASP A 216 11.52 -26.36 -4.36
C ASP A 216 11.58 -25.10 -3.50
N GLY A 217 10.74 -24.12 -3.81
CA GLY A 217 10.73 -22.83 -3.13
C GLY A 217 9.41 -22.10 -3.30
N VAL A 218 9.39 -20.86 -2.80
CA VAL A 218 8.24 -19.96 -2.87
C VAL A 218 8.67 -18.56 -3.26
N MET A 219 7.76 -17.85 -3.92
CA MET A 219 7.82 -16.41 -4.07
C MET A 219 6.64 -15.79 -3.33
N ALA A 220 6.94 -14.86 -2.42
CA ALA A 220 5.96 -14.15 -1.64
C ALA A 220 6.09 -12.63 -1.80
N LEU A 221 4.97 -11.94 -1.64
CA LEU A 221 4.85 -10.49 -1.76
C LEU A 221 4.35 -9.93 -0.43
N PHE A 222 5.03 -8.90 0.06
CA PHE A 222 4.60 -8.07 1.19
C PHE A 222 4.21 -6.70 0.65
N GLY A 223 3.04 -6.18 1.02
CA GLY A 223 2.48 -4.96 0.43
C GLY A 223 1.62 -5.20 -0.82
N ALA A 224 1.28 -6.45 -1.13
CA ALA A 224 0.29 -6.82 -2.15
C ALA A 224 -0.49 -8.07 -1.70
N PRO A 225 -1.80 -8.17 -2.04
CA PRO A 225 -2.60 -7.21 -2.81
C PRO A 225 -2.98 -5.95 -2.03
N VAL A 226 -2.84 -5.95 -0.70
CA VAL A 226 -3.05 -4.78 0.15
C VAL A 226 -1.70 -4.12 0.45
N ALA A 227 -1.58 -2.83 0.20
CA ALA A 227 -0.37 -2.07 0.50
C ALA A 227 -0.14 -1.96 2.01
N HIS A 228 1.12 -2.11 2.41
CA HIS A 228 1.55 -1.98 3.80
C HIS A 228 2.68 -0.94 3.88
N GLU A 229 2.55 0.02 4.80
CA GLU A 229 3.55 1.08 5.00
C GLU A 229 4.90 0.58 5.54
N ASP A 230 4.93 -0.66 6.04
CA ASP A 230 6.06 -1.37 6.62
C ASP A 230 6.37 -2.68 5.87
N HIS A 231 5.97 -2.80 4.60
CA HIS A 231 6.13 -4.00 3.77
C HIS A 231 7.55 -4.61 3.82
N ALA A 232 8.60 -3.77 3.82
CA ALA A 232 9.99 -4.22 3.93
C ALA A 232 10.34 -4.80 5.31
N ARG A 233 9.83 -4.20 6.39
CA ARG A 233 10.01 -4.71 7.76
C ARG A 233 9.33 -6.05 7.93
N ARG A 234 8.10 -6.20 7.43
CA ARG A 234 7.35 -7.47 7.43
C ARG A 234 8.09 -8.58 6.70
N GLY A 235 8.61 -8.28 5.51
CA GLY A 235 9.42 -9.23 4.75
C GLY A 235 10.67 -9.68 5.52
N CYS A 236 11.39 -8.75 6.14
CA CYS A 236 12.59 -9.08 6.93
C CYS A 236 12.26 -9.89 8.20
N HIS A 237 11.19 -9.54 8.93
CA HIS A 237 10.72 -10.33 10.07
C HIS A 237 10.30 -11.73 9.66
N ALA A 238 9.56 -11.86 8.55
CA ALA A 238 9.18 -13.16 8.00
C ALA A 238 10.41 -13.99 7.65
N ALA A 239 11.39 -13.40 6.96
CA ALA A 239 12.61 -14.12 6.57
C ALA A 239 13.41 -14.62 7.79
N LEU A 240 13.56 -13.81 8.84
CA LEU A 240 14.24 -14.21 10.07
C LEU A 240 13.46 -15.32 10.81
N HIS A 241 12.15 -15.15 10.98
CA HIS A 241 11.30 -16.15 11.62
C HIS A 241 11.35 -17.50 10.88
N LEU A 242 11.23 -17.47 9.55
CA LEU A 242 11.34 -18.66 8.72
C LEU A 242 12.72 -19.31 8.83
N MET A 243 13.79 -18.52 8.86
CA MET A 243 15.14 -19.06 9.01
C MET A 243 15.31 -19.79 10.35
N ASP A 244 14.72 -19.30 11.44
CA ASP A 244 14.78 -19.95 12.75
C ASP A 244 13.94 -21.26 12.80
N GLU A 245 12.72 -21.24 12.26
CA GLU A 245 11.87 -22.44 12.14
C GLU A 245 12.52 -23.52 11.25
N LEU A 246 13.06 -23.10 10.10
CA LEU A 246 13.71 -24.01 9.15
C LEU A 246 15.04 -24.54 9.70
N ARG A 247 15.76 -23.78 10.53
CA ARG A 247 16.95 -24.29 11.24
C ARG A 247 16.57 -25.37 12.25
N SER A 248 15.45 -25.19 12.96
CA SER A 248 14.91 -26.20 13.89
C SER A 248 14.42 -27.44 13.16
N TYR A 249 13.84 -27.27 11.97
CA TYR A 249 13.48 -28.40 11.11
C TYR A 249 14.72 -29.13 10.58
N ALA A 250 15.73 -28.38 10.12
CA ALA A 250 17.00 -28.92 9.63
C ALA A 250 17.74 -29.74 10.70
N SER A 251 17.75 -29.29 11.96
CA SER A 251 18.41 -30.03 13.05
C SER A 251 17.72 -31.38 13.32
N GLY A 252 16.39 -31.44 13.25
CA GLY A 252 15.65 -32.70 13.31
C GLY A 252 15.98 -33.66 12.15
N LEU A 253 16.13 -33.13 10.94
CA LEU A 253 16.53 -33.91 9.76
C LEU A 253 17.99 -34.41 9.84
N ARG A 254 18.90 -33.60 10.41
CA ARG A 254 20.30 -34.02 10.62
C ARG A 254 20.42 -35.19 11.59
N ALA A 255 19.53 -35.27 12.59
CA ALA A 255 19.51 -36.41 13.52
C ALA A 255 19.21 -37.74 12.82
N VAL A 256 18.55 -37.71 11.66
CA VAL A 256 18.30 -38.87 10.79
C VAL A 256 19.22 -38.90 9.56
N GLY A 257 20.36 -38.20 9.62
CA GLY A 257 21.41 -38.23 8.60
C GLY A 257 21.12 -37.43 7.33
N ARG A 258 20.18 -36.49 7.36
CA ARG A 258 19.77 -35.70 6.19
C ARG A 258 20.30 -34.27 6.27
N GLU A 259 20.98 -33.82 5.22
CA GLU A 259 21.37 -32.42 5.07
C GLU A 259 20.25 -31.63 4.42
N PHE A 260 19.83 -30.54 5.08
CA PHE A 260 18.78 -29.65 4.61
C PHE A 260 19.21 -28.21 4.89
N ALA A 261 19.14 -27.36 3.87
CA ALA A 261 19.44 -25.94 3.98
C ALA A 261 18.54 -25.15 3.03
N VAL A 262 18.22 -23.93 3.46
CA VAL A 262 17.37 -22.99 2.71
C VAL A 262 18.13 -21.68 2.60
N ARG A 263 17.97 -20.99 1.49
CA ARG A 263 18.48 -19.63 1.29
C ARG A 263 17.33 -18.72 0.89
N MET A 264 17.45 -17.43 1.21
CA MET A 264 16.39 -16.46 0.94
C MET A 264 16.94 -15.13 0.42
N GLY A 265 16.11 -14.44 -0.35
CA GLY A 265 16.45 -13.16 -0.96
C GLY A 265 15.29 -12.18 -0.95
N LEU A 266 15.57 -10.91 -0.63
CA LEU A 266 14.57 -9.86 -0.62
C LEU A 266 14.98 -8.64 -1.47
N ASN A 267 14.03 -8.11 -2.22
CA ASN A 267 14.14 -6.80 -2.86
C ASN A 267 12.82 -6.03 -2.76
N SER A 268 12.92 -4.70 -2.63
CA SER A 268 11.80 -3.80 -2.53
C SER A 268 11.72 -2.91 -3.77
N GLY A 269 10.51 -2.64 -4.25
CA GLY A 269 10.29 -1.75 -5.40
C GLY A 269 8.88 -1.82 -5.95
N GLU A 270 8.64 -1.05 -7.02
CA GLU A 270 7.34 -0.99 -7.67
C GLU A 270 7.09 -2.29 -8.47
N VAL A 271 5.88 -2.83 -8.34
CA VAL A 271 5.38 -3.94 -9.17
C VAL A 271 3.96 -3.62 -9.64
N VAL A 272 3.55 -4.25 -10.73
CA VAL A 272 2.17 -4.23 -11.19
C VAL A 272 1.46 -5.48 -10.65
N VAL A 273 0.33 -5.26 -9.97
CA VAL A 273 -0.50 -6.28 -9.32
C VAL A 273 -1.82 -6.33 -10.06
N GLY A 274 -2.17 -7.42 -10.75
CA GLY A 274 -3.45 -7.57 -11.46
C GLY A 274 -3.63 -8.96 -12.08
N THR A 275 -4.87 -9.30 -12.44
CA THR A 275 -5.17 -10.58 -13.13
C THR A 275 -4.80 -10.50 -14.60
N ILE A 276 -3.97 -11.42 -15.11
CA ILE A 276 -3.71 -11.58 -16.55
C ILE A 276 -4.19 -12.98 -16.97
N GLY A 277 -5.26 -13.04 -17.76
CA GLY A 277 -5.81 -14.28 -18.35
C GLY A 277 -7.22 -14.64 -17.90
N ASP A 278 -7.93 -15.41 -18.72
CA ASP A 278 -9.30 -15.92 -18.45
C ASP A 278 -9.33 -17.11 -17.46
N ASP A 279 -8.16 -17.65 -17.09
CA ASP A 279 -8.06 -18.69 -16.07
C ASP A 279 -7.89 -18.06 -14.69
N LEU A 280 -8.66 -18.56 -13.72
CA LEU A 280 -8.66 -18.23 -12.28
C LEU A 280 -7.33 -18.51 -11.56
N ARG A 281 -6.21 -18.59 -12.28
CA ARG A 281 -4.87 -18.43 -11.72
C ARG A 281 -4.62 -16.94 -11.57
N MET A 282 -4.65 -16.47 -10.32
CA MET A 282 -4.11 -15.17 -9.97
C MET A 282 -2.58 -15.23 -10.08
N ASP A 283 -2.06 -15.42 -11.29
CA ASP A 283 -0.65 -15.26 -11.57
C ASP A 283 -0.39 -13.76 -11.51
N TYR A 284 0.02 -13.26 -10.34
CA TYR A 284 0.50 -11.90 -10.24
C TYR A 284 1.72 -11.86 -11.16
N THR A 285 1.60 -11.14 -12.29
CA THR A 285 2.72 -10.88 -13.18
C THR A 285 3.63 -9.83 -12.55
N ALA A 286 4.23 -10.22 -11.44
CA ALA A 286 5.45 -9.64 -10.92
C ALA A 286 6.61 -10.05 -11.86
N GLN A 287 6.43 -9.99 -13.18
CA GLN A 287 7.50 -10.10 -14.16
C GLN A 287 8.06 -8.68 -14.32
N GLY A 288 9.07 -8.37 -13.53
CA GLY A 288 9.68 -7.04 -13.51
C GLY A 288 11.07 -7.05 -12.91
N HIS A 289 11.80 -5.95 -13.13
CA HIS A 289 13.15 -5.74 -12.60
C HIS A 289 13.23 -5.99 -11.09
N THR A 290 12.21 -5.55 -10.34
CA THR A 290 12.09 -5.74 -8.88
C THR A 290 12.12 -7.20 -8.45
N VAL A 291 11.41 -8.07 -9.18
CA VAL A 291 11.28 -9.50 -8.85
C VAL A 291 12.53 -10.26 -9.27
N GLY A 292 13.06 -9.92 -10.45
CA GLY A 292 14.34 -10.45 -10.90
C GLY A 292 15.45 -10.16 -9.89
N LEU A 293 15.51 -8.95 -9.33
CA LEU A 293 16.52 -8.59 -8.33
C LEU A 293 16.35 -9.36 -7.01
N ALA A 294 15.12 -9.60 -6.54
CA ALA A 294 14.86 -10.43 -5.35
C ALA A 294 15.35 -11.89 -5.57
N ALA A 295 15.04 -12.47 -6.73
CA ALA A 295 15.51 -13.81 -7.09
C ALA A 295 17.04 -13.87 -7.16
N ARG A 296 17.72 -12.80 -7.62
CA ARG A 296 19.19 -12.75 -7.58
C ARG A 296 19.73 -12.69 -6.16
N MET A 297 19.08 -11.96 -5.25
CA MET A 297 19.50 -11.94 -3.84
C MET A 297 19.46 -13.36 -3.25
N GLU A 298 18.41 -14.12 -3.55
CA GLU A 298 18.24 -15.49 -3.08
C GLU A 298 19.31 -16.42 -3.67
N GLN A 299 19.52 -16.38 -4.99
CA GLN A 299 20.52 -17.23 -5.67
C GLN A 299 21.95 -17.00 -5.18
N MET A 300 22.28 -15.78 -4.76
CA MET A 300 23.60 -15.44 -4.20
C MET A 300 23.74 -15.75 -2.72
N ALA A 301 22.62 -15.87 -2.00
CA ALA A 301 22.65 -16.11 -0.56
C ALA A 301 23.32 -17.46 -0.27
N GLN A 302 24.21 -17.44 0.72
CA GLN A 302 24.82 -18.67 1.22
C GLN A 302 23.75 -19.55 1.89
N PRO A 303 23.92 -20.88 1.90
CA PRO A 303 22.99 -21.79 2.58
C PRO A 303 22.75 -21.37 4.04
N GLY A 304 21.48 -21.26 4.45
CA GLY A 304 21.09 -20.83 5.79
C GLY A 304 21.19 -19.32 6.03
N THR A 305 21.30 -18.50 4.99
CA THR A 305 21.37 -17.04 5.10
C THR A 305 20.28 -16.33 4.29
N VAL A 306 20.05 -15.06 4.63
CA VAL A 306 19.07 -14.19 3.98
C VAL A 306 19.80 -12.96 3.43
N TYR A 307 19.72 -12.71 2.13
CA TYR A 307 20.29 -11.51 1.51
C TYR A 307 19.21 -10.51 1.12
N VAL A 308 19.53 -9.23 1.24
CA VAL A 308 18.65 -8.11 0.87
C VAL A 308 19.38 -7.14 -0.05
N SER A 309 18.65 -6.59 -1.00
CA SER A 309 19.15 -5.52 -1.86
C SER A 309 19.33 -4.19 -1.11
N GLU A 310 20.10 -3.27 -1.69
CA GLU A 310 20.19 -1.86 -1.24
C GLU A 310 18.83 -1.15 -1.16
N HIS A 311 17.86 -1.48 -2.03
CA HIS A 311 16.52 -0.89 -1.98
C HIS A 311 15.79 -1.29 -0.70
N THR A 312 15.85 -2.57 -0.34
CA THR A 312 15.26 -3.07 0.92
C THR A 312 16.03 -2.56 2.13
N ALA A 313 17.37 -2.57 2.08
CA ALA A 313 18.22 -2.11 3.18
C ALA A 313 17.89 -0.68 3.60
N ARG A 314 17.71 0.24 2.64
CA ARG A 314 17.31 1.64 2.92
C ARG A 314 15.97 1.78 3.62
N LEU A 315 15.02 0.87 3.38
CA LEU A 315 13.69 0.92 4.00
C LEU A 315 13.67 0.34 5.42
N VAL A 316 14.72 -0.38 5.82
CA VAL A 316 14.78 -1.13 7.09
C VAL A 316 16.03 -0.82 7.92
N GLU A 317 16.76 0.23 7.55
CA GLU A 317 17.98 0.67 8.21
C GLU A 317 17.76 0.89 9.71
N GLY A 318 18.66 0.32 10.53
CA GLY A 318 18.63 0.36 11.99
C GLY A 318 17.53 -0.49 12.67
N PHE A 319 16.45 -0.85 11.96
CA PHE A 319 15.46 -1.83 12.45
C PHE A 319 16.00 -3.26 12.42
N PHE A 320 16.98 -3.52 11.58
CA PHE A 320 17.63 -4.82 11.42
C PHE A 320 19.14 -4.68 11.42
N THR A 321 19.81 -5.71 11.92
CA THR A 321 21.27 -5.83 11.84
C THR A 321 21.64 -6.34 10.45
N LEU A 322 22.27 -5.48 9.66
CA LEU A 322 22.68 -5.75 8.28
C LEU A 322 24.20 -5.79 8.17
N ARG A 323 24.74 -6.71 7.37
CA ARG A 323 26.17 -6.78 7.05
C ARG A 323 26.39 -6.62 5.56
N ASP A 324 27.09 -5.57 5.17
CA ASP A 324 27.45 -5.31 3.77
C ASP A 324 28.24 -6.46 3.15
N GLN A 325 27.83 -6.87 1.95
CA GLN A 325 28.46 -7.91 1.11
C GLN A 325 29.07 -7.32 -0.17
N GLY A 326 29.08 -5.99 -0.33
CA GLY A 326 29.63 -5.29 -1.48
C GLY A 326 28.68 -5.22 -2.68
N THR A 327 29.23 -5.00 -3.87
CA THR A 327 28.52 -4.83 -5.14
C THR A 327 28.84 -5.96 -6.14
N PRO A 328 28.34 -7.19 -5.91
CA PRO A 328 28.61 -8.30 -6.82
C PRO A 328 28.05 -8.01 -8.23
N ALA A 329 28.72 -8.53 -9.26
CA ALA A 329 28.25 -8.42 -10.64
C ALA A 329 27.01 -9.29 -10.85
N LEU A 330 25.86 -8.66 -11.11
CA LEU A 330 24.59 -9.35 -11.31
C LEU A 330 24.29 -9.52 -12.80
N LYS A 331 24.06 -10.77 -13.22
CA LYS A 331 23.69 -11.07 -14.61
C LYS A 331 22.37 -10.38 -14.99
N GLY A 332 22.41 -9.54 -16.02
CA GLY A 332 21.23 -8.84 -16.56
C GLY A 332 20.84 -7.57 -15.81
N VAL A 333 21.70 -7.08 -14.90
CA VAL A 333 21.53 -5.79 -14.23
C VAL A 333 22.62 -4.84 -14.73
N SER A 334 22.23 -3.70 -15.30
CA SER A 334 23.16 -2.72 -15.88
C SER A 334 23.87 -1.87 -14.83
N THR A 335 23.25 -1.69 -13.66
CA THR A 335 23.76 -0.84 -12.58
C THR A 335 24.15 -1.72 -11.38
N PRO A 336 25.39 -1.64 -10.86
CA PRO A 336 25.78 -2.38 -9.68
C PRO A 336 24.85 -2.06 -8.50
N VAL A 337 24.42 -3.10 -7.76
CA VAL A 337 23.54 -2.96 -6.60
C VAL A 337 24.28 -3.49 -5.38
N ARG A 338 24.29 -2.73 -4.28
CA ARG A 338 24.86 -3.22 -3.01
C ARG A 338 23.98 -4.31 -2.40
N VAL A 339 24.62 -5.31 -1.81
CA VAL A 339 23.96 -6.47 -1.20
C VAL A 339 24.29 -6.52 0.28
N PHE A 340 23.30 -6.86 1.10
CA PHE A 340 23.45 -6.95 2.55
C PHE A 340 22.95 -8.30 3.05
N ALA A 341 23.66 -8.90 3.98
CA ALA A 341 23.17 -10.06 4.72
C ALA A 341 22.32 -9.60 5.90
N LEU A 342 21.11 -10.13 6.03
CA LEU A 342 20.20 -9.90 7.15
C LEU A 342 20.55 -10.87 8.29
N LEU A 343 21.03 -10.32 9.41
CA LEU A 343 21.56 -11.11 10.53
C LEU A 343 20.58 -11.27 11.69
N GLY A 344 19.70 -10.30 11.90
CA GLY A 344 18.77 -10.30 13.02
C GLY A 344 18.03 -8.97 13.16
N VAL A 345 17.20 -8.87 14.20
CA VAL A 345 16.51 -7.62 14.55
C VAL A 345 17.51 -6.64 15.15
N GLY A 346 17.42 -5.38 14.74
CA GLY A 346 18.26 -4.28 15.22
C GLY A 346 17.72 -3.68 16.52
N PRO A 347 18.36 -2.63 17.06
CA PRO A 347 17.93 -1.99 18.30
C PRO A 347 16.68 -1.12 18.13
N LEU A 348 16.39 -0.61 16.93
CA LEU A 348 15.29 0.32 16.71
C LEU A 348 13.95 -0.41 16.61
N ARG A 349 12.90 0.14 17.22
CA ARG A 349 11.54 -0.42 17.24
C ARG A 349 10.58 0.42 16.42
N THR A 350 10.71 1.74 16.52
CA THR A 350 9.88 2.73 15.82
C THR A 350 10.70 3.59 14.86
N ARG A 351 10.03 4.27 13.91
CA ARG A 351 10.66 5.29 13.08
C ARG A 351 11.15 6.48 13.90
N LEU A 352 10.51 6.75 15.04
CA LEU A 352 10.92 7.79 15.96
C LEU A 352 12.27 7.45 16.60
N ASP A 353 12.52 6.17 16.93
CA ASP A 353 13.82 5.71 17.41
C ASP A 353 14.90 5.91 16.34
N ALA A 354 14.59 5.60 15.07
CA ALA A 354 15.52 5.82 13.96
C ALA A 354 15.89 7.29 13.79
N ALA A 355 14.90 8.18 13.83
CA ALA A 355 15.13 9.62 13.77
C ALA A 355 15.92 10.14 14.99
N SER A 356 15.80 9.51 16.16
CA SER A 356 16.56 9.89 17.36
C SER A 356 18.07 9.69 17.20
N VAL A 357 18.50 8.63 16.50
CA VAL A 357 19.91 8.32 16.26
C VAL A 357 20.57 9.34 15.34
N LEU A 358 19.81 9.86 14.36
CA LEU A 358 20.26 10.90 13.44
C LEU A 358 20.16 12.32 14.02
N GLY A 359 19.68 12.45 15.26
CA GLY A 359 19.33 13.71 15.90
C GLY A 359 17.96 14.20 15.42
N PHE A 360 17.06 14.46 16.37
CA PHE A 360 15.79 15.07 16.01
C PHE A 360 15.97 16.51 15.57
N SER A 361 15.13 16.95 14.63
CA SER A 361 14.82 18.37 14.54
C SER A 361 14.17 18.83 15.84
N ARG A 362 14.30 20.12 16.12
CA ARG A 362 13.52 20.78 17.16
C ARG A 362 12.04 20.48 16.94
N LEU A 363 11.31 20.27 18.03
CA LEU A 363 9.86 20.21 17.93
C LEU A 363 9.35 21.63 17.65
N VAL A 364 8.66 21.81 16.54
CA VAL A 364 8.21 23.12 16.06
C VAL A 364 6.68 23.18 16.01
N GLY A 365 6.11 24.28 16.51
CA GLY A 365 4.68 24.60 16.37
C GLY A 365 3.75 23.64 17.11
N ARG A 366 4.19 23.14 18.27
CA ARG A 366 3.45 22.20 19.13
C ARG A 366 3.39 22.63 20.59
N GLU A 367 3.71 23.89 20.85
CA GLU A 367 3.79 24.47 22.19
C GLU A 367 2.42 24.49 22.88
N GLU A 368 1.35 24.77 22.13
CA GLU A 368 -0.03 24.81 22.64
C GLU A 368 -0.50 23.40 23.05
N GLU A 369 -0.27 22.40 22.20
CA GLU A 369 -0.64 21.01 22.46
C GLU A 369 0.11 20.44 23.67
N LEU A 370 1.41 20.76 23.81
CA LEU A 370 2.19 20.36 24.98
C LEU A 370 1.72 21.05 26.25
N ALA A 371 1.44 22.36 26.20
CA ALA A 371 0.92 23.10 27.35
C ALA A 371 -0.46 22.55 27.79
N TRP A 372 -1.28 22.13 26.84
CA TRP A 372 -2.56 21.48 27.13
C TRP A 372 -2.38 20.11 27.80
N LEU A 373 -1.46 19.27 27.30
CA LEU A 373 -1.12 17.98 27.94
C LEU A 373 -0.60 18.17 29.37
N ASP A 374 0.25 19.19 29.59
CA ASP A 374 0.75 19.56 30.92
C ASP A 374 -0.42 19.95 31.87
N GLY A 375 -1.44 20.64 31.35
CA GLY A 375 -2.65 20.97 32.09
C GLY A 375 -3.51 19.75 32.45
N VAL A 376 -3.63 18.77 31.55
CA VAL A 376 -4.35 17.50 31.84
C VAL A 376 -3.58 16.66 32.85
N LEU A 377 -2.26 16.61 32.76
CA LEU A 377 -1.40 15.95 33.73
C LEU A 377 -1.59 16.54 35.12
N ALA A 378 -1.62 17.87 35.26
CA ALA A 378 -1.84 18.51 36.56
C ALA A 378 -3.14 18.01 37.24
N ARG A 379 -4.23 17.84 36.47
CA ARG A 379 -5.48 17.26 36.99
C ARG A 379 -5.34 15.80 37.37
N ALA A 380 -4.61 15.00 36.59
CA ALA A 380 -4.36 13.60 36.90
C ALA A 380 -3.59 13.46 38.23
N LEU A 381 -2.63 14.35 38.50
CA LEU A 381 -1.85 14.36 39.75
C LEU A 381 -2.72 14.65 41.00
N GLU A 382 -3.84 15.36 40.85
CA GLU A 382 -4.82 15.63 41.91
C GLU A 382 -5.76 14.43 42.21
N SER A 383 -5.31 13.19 41.93
CA SER A 383 -6.09 11.95 42.07
C SER A 383 -7.34 11.86 41.19
N ASN A 384 -7.38 12.65 40.13
CA ASN A 384 -8.44 12.63 39.13
C ASN A 384 -7.90 12.05 37.83
N GLY A 385 -7.66 10.74 37.81
CA GLY A 385 -7.02 10.07 36.67
C GLY A 385 -7.68 10.39 35.33
N GLN A 386 -6.85 10.62 34.32
CA GLN A 386 -7.28 11.13 33.01
C GLN A 386 -6.88 10.17 31.89
N VAL A 387 -7.66 10.19 30.82
CA VAL A 387 -7.37 9.48 29.58
C VAL A 387 -7.31 10.50 28.46
N VAL A 388 -6.22 10.49 27.70
CA VAL A 388 -6.00 11.38 26.56
C VAL A 388 -5.78 10.55 25.30
N SER A 389 -6.55 10.87 24.27
CA SER A 389 -6.33 10.34 22.92
C SER A 389 -5.71 11.41 22.03
N VAL A 390 -4.47 11.17 21.58
CA VAL A 390 -3.80 12.03 20.59
C VAL A 390 -4.10 11.49 19.20
N VAL A 391 -4.95 12.18 18.45
CA VAL A 391 -5.51 11.68 17.19
C VAL A 391 -5.05 12.55 16.04
N GLY A 392 -4.64 11.93 14.93
CA GLY A 392 -4.23 12.67 13.74
C GLY A 392 -3.66 11.78 12.66
N GLU A 393 -3.52 12.33 11.47
CA GLU A 393 -3.05 11.60 10.29
C GLU A 393 -1.65 10.99 10.49
N ALA A 394 -1.34 9.98 9.67
CA ALA A 394 -0.02 9.38 9.64
C ALA A 394 1.06 10.44 9.33
N GLY A 395 2.14 10.46 10.12
CA GLY A 395 3.25 11.40 9.93
C GLY A 395 3.06 12.81 10.51
N VAL A 396 1.88 13.14 11.07
CA VAL A 396 1.59 14.50 11.59
C VAL A 396 2.40 14.90 12.85
N GLY A 397 3.06 13.93 13.49
CA GLY A 397 3.89 14.15 14.69
C GLY A 397 3.31 13.62 16.01
N LYS A 398 2.28 12.76 15.99
CA LYS A 398 1.68 12.17 17.21
C LYS A 398 2.71 11.58 18.19
N SER A 399 3.52 10.64 17.72
CA SER A 399 4.53 9.97 18.56
C SER A 399 5.62 10.95 19.00
N ARG A 400 5.97 11.95 18.17
CA ARG A 400 6.94 13.00 18.53
C ARG A 400 6.43 13.89 19.67
N VAL A 401 5.17 14.32 19.63
CA VAL A 401 4.54 15.11 20.71
C VAL A 401 4.45 14.28 21.99
N CYS A 402 4.04 13.00 21.89
CA CYS A 402 3.98 12.10 23.04
C CYS A 402 5.36 11.88 23.66
N LEU A 403 6.40 11.69 22.84
CA LEU A 403 7.78 11.54 23.30
C LEU A 403 8.28 12.78 24.04
N GLU A 404 8.05 13.98 23.49
CA GLU A 404 8.46 15.23 24.14
C GLU A 404 7.75 15.40 25.49
N PHE A 405 6.44 15.15 25.53
CA PHE A 405 5.67 15.19 26.76
C PHE A 405 6.16 14.17 27.80
N VAL A 406 6.43 12.93 27.39
CA VAL A 406 6.97 11.90 28.27
C VAL A 406 8.36 12.27 28.80
N ASN A 407 9.23 12.87 27.98
CA ASN A 407 10.54 13.34 28.42
C ASN A 407 10.40 14.44 29.48
N ARG A 408 9.43 15.36 29.34
CA ARG A 408 9.09 16.34 30.39
C ARG A 408 8.59 15.67 31.68
N CYS A 409 7.77 14.62 31.57
CA CYS A 409 7.30 13.85 32.73
C CYS A 409 8.46 13.17 33.47
N ARG A 410 9.37 12.53 32.74
CA ARG A 410 10.58 11.89 33.30
C ARG A 410 11.49 12.92 33.97
N ALA A 411 11.67 14.10 33.38
CA ALA A 411 12.44 15.20 33.98
C ALA A 411 11.82 15.68 35.31
N ARG A 412 10.50 15.51 35.49
CA ARG A 412 9.77 15.78 36.74
C ARG A 412 9.72 14.56 37.69
N SER A 413 10.50 13.52 37.42
CA SER A 413 10.53 12.25 38.19
C SER A 413 9.18 11.52 38.27
N ILE A 414 8.33 11.67 37.24
CA ILE A 414 7.07 10.92 37.14
C ILE A 414 7.36 9.57 36.48
N ALA A 415 6.81 8.48 37.02
CA ALA A 415 6.95 7.14 36.47
C ALA A 415 6.24 7.05 35.12
N VAL A 416 6.96 6.63 34.06
CA VAL A 416 6.40 6.49 32.71
C VAL A 416 6.62 5.09 32.17
N HIS A 417 5.54 4.43 31.77
CA HIS A 417 5.56 3.14 31.10
C HIS A 417 4.98 3.26 29.70
N GLN A 418 5.67 2.68 28.73
CA GLN A 418 5.33 2.79 27.32
C GLN A 418 5.15 1.40 26.72
N ALA A 419 4.16 1.27 25.85
CA ALA A 419 3.94 0.12 25.00
C ALA A 419 3.72 0.59 23.57
N HIS A 420 4.34 -0.10 22.61
CA HIS A 420 4.19 0.19 21.20
C HIS A 420 3.30 -0.87 20.55
N CYS A 421 2.41 -0.43 19.66
CA CYS A 421 1.64 -1.33 18.80
C CYS A 421 2.35 -1.44 17.44
N PRO A 422 3.24 -2.43 17.22
CA PRO A 422 3.87 -2.58 15.92
C PRO A 422 2.82 -2.91 14.86
N ALA A 423 3.04 -2.44 13.62
CA ALA A 423 2.09 -2.66 12.53
C ALA A 423 1.84 -4.16 12.24
N HIS A 424 2.82 -5.02 12.48
CA HIS A 424 2.68 -6.49 12.41
C HIS A 424 2.25 -7.13 13.75
N GLY A 425 1.96 -6.34 14.78
CA GLY A 425 1.59 -6.81 16.12
C GLY A 425 0.27 -7.59 16.15
N ALA A 426 -0.62 -7.36 15.18
CA ALA A 426 -1.87 -8.11 15.05
C ALA A 426 -1.67 -9.64 14.91
N SER A 427 -0.48 -10.10 14.52
CA SER A 427 -0.16 -11.53 14.42
C SER A 427 0.55 -12.13 15.63
N VAL A 428 0.85 -11.30 16.65
CA VAL A 428 1.38 -11.73 17.94
C VAL A 428 0.42 -11.19 19.01
N PRO A 429 -0.60 -11.99 19.40
CA PRO A 429 -1.59 -11.56 20.39
C PRO A 429 -0.93 -11.01 21.65
N LEU A 430 -1.53 -9.97 22.23
CA LEU A 430 -1.14 -9.41 23.52
C LEU A 430 0.25 -8.78 23.57
N LEU A 431 0.92 -8.58 22.43
CA LEU A 431 2.27 -8.01 22.40
C LEU A 431 2.37 -6.62 23.08
N PRO A 432 1.47 -5.64 22.82
CA PRO A 432 1.51 -4.35 23.51
C PRO A 432 1.34 -4.49 25.02
N ILE A 433 0.50 -5.42 25.47
CA ILE A 433 0.29 -5.68 26.91
C ILE A 433 1.54 -6.34 27.53
N ARG A 434 2.20 -7.24 26.81
CA ARG A 434 3.48 -7.82 27.23
C ARG A 434 4.56 -6.73 27.34
N GLU A 435 4.63 -5.80 26.40
CA GLU A 435 5.54 -4.64 26.49
C GLU A 435 5.24 -3.77 27.70
N LEU A 436 3.96 -3.49 27.96
CA LEU A 436 3.54 -2.70 29.12
C LEU A 436 3.94 -3.38 30.43
N VAL A 437 3.70 -4.69 30.56
CA VAL A 437 4.10 -5.48 31.74
C VAL A 437 5.62 -5.53 31.87
N ARG A 438 6.36 -5.69 30.77
CA ARG A 438 7.84 -5.61 30.80
C ARG A 438 8.32 -4.25 31.28
N SER A 439 7.67 -3.18 30.83
CA SER A 439 7.96 -1.81 31.26
C SER A 439 7.67 -1.59 32.74
N PHE A 440 6.58 -2.15 33.28
CA PHE A 440 6.26 -2.12 34.72
C PHE A 440 7.36 -2.73 35.57
N PHE A 441 7.99 -3.80 35.10
CA PHE A 441 9.05 -4.51 35.82
C PHE A 441 10.47 -4.04 35.47
N GLY A 442 10.63 -3.07 34.56
CA GLY A 442 11.95 -2.58 34.12
C GLY A 442 12.79 -3.66 33.44
N LEU A 443 12.16 -4.52 32.64
CA LEU A 443 12.82 -5.63 31.95
C LEU A 443 13.46 -5.17 30.64
N GLY A 444 14.74 -5.47 30.48
CA GLY A 444 15.51 -5.21 29.26
C GLY A 444 15.29 -6.28 28.19
N ASP A 445 15.55 -5.92 26.93
CA ASP A 445 15.54 -6.87 25.82
C ASP A 445 16.74 -7.83 25.91
N GLY A 446 16.48 -9.12 25.75
CA GLY A 446 17.51 -10.17 25.79
C GLY A 446 18.04 -10.51 27.19
N GLU A 447 17.41 -10.03 28.26
CA GLU A 447 17.78 -10.46 29.61
C GLU A 447 17.58 -11.98 29.79
N PRO A 448 18.51 -12.69 30.46
CA PRO A 448 18.36 -14.11 30.73
C PRO A 448 17.09 -14.40 31.51
N ALA A 449 16.40 -15.51 31.19
CA ALA A 449 15.12 -15.87 31.81
C ALA A 449 15.16 -15.87 33.34
N GLU A 450 16.28 -16.29 33.93
CA GLU A 450 16.47 -16.32 35.38
C GLU A 450 16.48 -14.92 36.02
N VAL A 451 17.12 -13.95 35.37
CA VAL A 451 17.14 -12.56 35.82
C VAL A 451 15.73 -11.96 35.75
N VAL A 452 14.99 -12.28 34.68
CA VAL A 452 13.62 -11.83 34.51
C VAL A 452 12.73 -12.38 35.63
N ARG A 453 12.80 -13.68 35.92
CA ARG A 453 12.01 -14.31 36.98
C ARG A 453 12.24 -13.65 38.34
N GLN A 454 13.51 -13.46 38.71
CA GLN A 454 13.88 -12.85 39.98
C GLN A 454 13.35 -11.41 40.11
N LYS A 455 13.58 -10.57 39.08
CA LYS A 455 13.12 -9.17 39.07
C LYS A 455 11.59 -9.06 39.22
N VAL A 456 10.85 -9.88 38.46
CA VAL A 456 9.38 -9.87 38.51
C VAL A 456 8.90 -10.30 39.90
N ALA A 457 9.47 -11.36 40.47
CA ALA A 457 9.08 -11.86 41.79
C ALA A 457 9.33 -10.83 42.90
N ASP A 458 10.50 -10.17 42.89
CA ASP A 458 10.88 -9.19 43.92
C ASP A 458 10.02 -7.93 43.85
N GLN A 459 9.80 -7.39 42.64
CA GLN A 459 8.97 -6.20 42.47
C GLN A 459 7.49 -6.49 42.71
N LEU A 460 6.98 -7.66 42.30
CA LEU A 460 5.60 -8.04 42.58
C LEU A 460 5.35 -8.13 44.08
N ARG A 461 6.28 -8.74 44.84
CA ARG A 461 6.22 -8.78 46.32
C ARG A 461 6.25 -7.38 46.94
N ALA A 462 7.01 -6.45 46.36
CA ALA A 462 7.08 -5.07 46.86
C ALA A 462 5.80 -4.26 46.60
N VAL A 463 5.15 -4.47 45.45
CA VAL A 463 3.96 -3.70 45.03
C VAL A 463 2.67 -4.30 45.59
N ASP A 464 2.56 -5.63 45.61
CA ASP A 464 1.37 -6.34 46.07
C ASP A 464 1.74 -7.67 46.76
N PRO A 465 1.99 -7.64 48.08
CA PRO A 465 2.30 -8.84 48.86
C PRO A 465 1.22 -9.94 48.78
N GLY A 466 -0.03 -9.58 48.44
CA GLY A 466 -1.15 -10.50 48.32
C GLY A 466 -1.33 -11.12 46.93
N SER A 467 -0.37 -10.95 46.01
CA SER A 467 -0.46 -11.42 44.61
C SER A 467 0.49 -12.56 44.26
N ALA A 468 0.97 -13.32 45.25
CA ALA A 468 1.85 -14.47 45.02
C ALA A 468 1.27 -15.47 44.00
N ASP A 469 -0.06 -15.66 44.01
CA ASP A 469 -0.77 -16.55 43.08
C ASP A 469 -0.79 -16.06 41.62
N ALA A 470 -0.42 -14.81 41.36
CA ALA A 470 -0.34 -14.22 40.02
C ALA A 470 1.06 -14.37 39.40
N LEU A 471 2.10 -14.69 40.18
CA LEU A 471 3.48 -14.77 39.70
C LEU A 471 3.65 -15.83 38.58
N PRO A 472 3.16 -17.09 38.72
CA PRO A 472 3.33 -18.10 37.66
C PRO A 472 2.65 -17.68 36.35
N LEU A 473 1.47 -17.04 36.46
CA LEU A 473 0.73 -16.54 35.31
C LEU A 473 1.47 -15.40 34.60
N LEU A 474 2.08 -14.48 35.35
CA LEU A 474 2.85 -13.37 34.77
C LEU A 474 4.13 -13.86 34.09
N LEU A 475 4.82 -14.84 34.67
CA LEU A 475 6.02 -15.42 34.07
C LEU A 475 5.71 -16.18 32.78
N ASP A 476 4.62 -16.94 32.76
CA ASP A 476 4.10 -17.59 31.54
C ASP A 476 3.73 -16.55 30.48
N PHE A 477 3.00 -15.49 30.86
CA PHE A 477 2.62 -14.40 29.96
C PHE A 477 3.84 -13.66 29.36
N LEU A 478 4.92 -13.53 30.11
CA LEU A 478 6.18 -12.95 29.64
C LEU A 478 6.98 -13.91 28.74
N GLY A 479 6.62 -15.19 28.69
CA GLY A 479 7.31 -16.23 27.93
C GLY A 479 8.51 -16.83 28.65
N VAL A 480 8.54 -16.74 29.99
CA VAL A 480 9.60 -17.29 30.86
C VAL A 480 9.00 -18.18 31.96
N PRO A 481 8.17 -19.19 31.62
CA PRO A 481 7.51 -20.02 32.62
C PRO A 481 8.54 -20.71 33.53
N GLU A 482 8.13 -21.02 34.76
CA GLU A 482 8.95 -21.85 35.64
C GLU A 482 9.02 -23.29 35.09
N PRO A 483 10.17 -23.98 35.19
CA PRO A 483 10.35 -25.32 34.63
C PRO A 483 9.33 -26.35 35.13
N ASP A 484 8.85 -26.21 36.37
CA ASP A 484 7.96 -27.15 37.06
C ASP A 484 6.54 -26.60 37.29
N ALA A 485 6.17 -25.47 36.67
CA ALA A 485 4.84 -24.89 36.86
C ALA A 485 3.75 -25.70 36.14
N PRO A 486 2.58 -25.95 36.79
CA PRO A 486 1.45 -26.56 36.12
C PRO A 486 0.97 -25.69 34.95
N ALA A 487 0.59 -26.32 33.84
CA ALA A 487 0.05 -25.64 32.67
C ALA A 487 -1.09 -24.70 33.08
N VAL A 488 -1.00 -23.43 32.69
CA VAL A 488 -1.93 -22.38 33.09
C VAL A 488 -3.36 -22.76 32.68
N SER A 489 -4.29 -22.68 33.64
CA SER A 489 -5.71 -23.00 33.45
C SER A 489 -6.42 -22.05 32.47
N PRO A 490 -7.53 -22.47 31.82
CA PRO A 490 -8.40 -21.57 31.06
C PRO A 490 -8.84 -20.37 31.91
N GLY A 491 -8.77 -19.15 31.35
CA GLY A 491 -9.11 -17.89 32.07
C GLY A 491 -7.95 -16.91 32.32
N GLY A 492 -6.80 -17.08 31.67
CA GLY A 492 -5.64 -16.19 31.81
C GLY A 492 -5.93 -14.70 31.57
N HIS A 493 -6.81 -14.37 30.61
CA HIS A 493 -7.17 -12.98 30.29
C HIS A 493 -7.81 -12.22 31.45
N GLU A 494 -8.79 -12.81 32.14
CA GLU A 494 -9.46 -12.15 33.27
C GLU A 494 -8.51 -11.92 34.44
N ARG A 495 -7.60 -12.88 34.68
CA ARG A 495 -6.58 -12.78 35.72
C ARG A 495 -5.52 -11.72 35.39
N ILE A 496 -5.09 -11.64 34.13
CA ILE A 496 -4.19 -10.57 33.65
C ILE A 496 -4.90 -9.20 33.75
N ALA A 497 -6.16 -9.09 33.35
CA ALA A 497 -6.95 -7.87 33.51
C ALA A 497 -7.07 -7.46 34.98
N ALA A 498 -7.38 -8.40 35.87
CA ALA A 498 -7.45 -8.16 37.31
C ALA A 498 -6.11 -7.68 37.88
N PHE A 499 -5.01 -8.30 37.46
CA PHE A 499 -3.66 -7.87 37.81
C PHE A 499 -3.39 -6.44 37.36
N LEU A 500 -3.61 -6.13 36.07
CA LEU A 500 -3.37 -4.80 35.50
C LEU A 500 -4.14 -3.71 36.24
N ARG A 501 -5.44 -3.92 36.49
CA ARG A 501 -6.28 -2.96 37.24
C ARG A 501 -5.76 -2.74 38.66
N ARG A 502 -5.41 -3.83 39.35
CA ARG A 502 -4.89 -3.78 40.72
C ARG A 502 -3.52 -3.10 40.78
N PHE A 503 -2.63 -3.44 39.85
CA PHE A 503 -1.29 -2.88 39.74
C PHE A 503 -1.35 -1.36 39.55
N VAL A 504 -2.16 -0.87 38.60
CA VAL A 504 -2.32 0.58 38.36
C VAL A 504 -2.84 1.28 39.62
N ARG A 505 -3.86 0.73 40.29
CA ARG A 505 -4.40 1.33 41.52
C ARG A 505 -3.36 1.38 42.64
N LEU A 506 -2.64 0.29 42.90
CA LEU A 506 -1.63 0.22 43.96
C LEU A 506 -0.44 1.14 43.67
N ARG A 507 0.10 1.12 42.45
CA ARG A 507 1.21 2.00 42.05
C ARG A 507 0.83 3.47 42.11
N SER A 508 -0.36 3.82 41.63
CA SER A 508 -0.85 5.19 41.67
C SER A 508 -1.00 5.74 43.10
N ALA A 509 -1.25 4.87 44.09
CA ALA A 509 -1.33 5.28 45.48
C ALA A 509 0.05 5.64 46.06
N SER A 510 1.13 5.06 45.54
CA SER A 510 2.50 5.35 45.96
C SER A 510 3.15 6.50 45.18
N GLU A 511 2.91 6.58 43.87
CA GLU A 511 3.53 7.56 42.98
C GLU A 511 2.63 7.84 41.76
N PRO A 512 2.66 9.05 41.18
CA PRO A 512 1.91 9.32 39.96
C PRO A 512 2.44 8.55 38.75
N LEU A 513 1.53 8.13 37.87
CA LEU A 513 1.82 7.20 36.79
C LEU A 513 1.41 7.78 35.43
N VAL A 514 2.27 7.67 34.42
CA VAL A 514 1.93 7.94 33.02
C VAL A 514 2.05 6.65 32.22
N LEU A 515 0.97 6.25 31.56
CA LEU A 515 0.93 5.11 30.65
C LEU A 515 0.82 5.64 29.23
N LEU A 516 1.74 5.27 28.34
CA LEU A 516 1.69 5.62 26.92
C LEU A 516 1.47 4.37 26.07
N LEU A 517 0.41 4.38 25.27
CA LEU A 517 0.14 3.42 24.21
C LEU A 517 0.37 4.10 22.86
N ASP A 518 1.48 3.77 22.20
CA ASP A 518 1.89 4.35 20.93
C ASP A 518 1.30 3.55 19.75
N ASP A 519 0.79 4.27 18.75
CA ASP A 519 0.22 3.74 17.52
C ASP A 519 -0.92 2.71 17.73
N ALA A 520 -1.83 2.98 18.67
CA ALA A 520 -2.93 2.08 19.07
C ALA A 520 -3.87 1.63 17.92
N HIS A 521 -3.86 2.30 16.77
CA HIS A 521 -4.56 1.85 15.57
C HIS A 521 -4.07 0.52 14.99
N TRP A 522 -2.91 0.02 15.44
CA TRP A 522 -2.38 -1.31 15.12
C TRP A 522 -2.63 -2.37 16.20
N ILE A 523 -3.34 -2.01 17.27
CA ILE A 523 -3.60 -2.92 18.39
C ILE A 523 -4.43 -4.14 17.95
N ASP A 524 -4.11 -5.31 18.50
CA ASP A 524 -4.93 -6.50 18.33
C ASP A 524 -6.18 -6.45 19.23
N ARG A 525 -7.20 -7.24 18.88
CA ARG A 525 -8.50 -7.21 19.56
C ARG A 525 -8.43 -7.61 21.03
N GLU A 526 -7.54 -8.53 21.40
CA GLU A 526 -7.43 -8.99 22.78
C GLU A 526 -6.73 -7.94 23.64
N SER A 527 -5.67 -7.30 23.11
CA SER A 527 -5.03 -6.16 23.74
C SER A 527 -5.97 -4.97 23.89
N ASP A 528 -6.79 -4.66 22.87
CA ASP A 528 -7.75 -3.55 22.91
C ASP A 528 -8.77 -3.70 24.06
N ALA A 529 -9.25 -4.92 24.29
CA ALA A 529 -10.14 -5.23 25.40
C ALA A 529 -9.46 -4.98 26.76
N LEU A 530 -8.20 -5.38 26.91
CA LEU A 530 -7.42 -5.14 28.14
C LEU A 530 -7.09 -3.66 28.36
N VAL A 531 -6.87 -2.89 27.29
CA VAL A 531 -6.73 -1.43 27.36
C VAL A 531 -8.03 -0.79 27.85
N GLY A 532 -9.19 -1.30 27.43
CA GLY A 532 -10.49 -0.87 27.96
C GLY A 532 -10.61 -1.06 29.48
N GLU A 533 -10.15 -2.20 30.01
CA GLU A 533 -10.11 -2.46 31.45
C GLU A 533 -9.13 -1.52 32.19
N LEU A 534 -7.99 -1.20 31.57
CA LEU A 534 -7.03 -0.21 32.11
C LEU A 534 -7.64 1.20 32.17
N VAL A 535 -8.31 1.63 31.10
CA VAL A 535 -9.01 2.93 31.03
C VAL A 535 -10.06 3.04 32.15
N ALA A 536 -10.82 1.98 32.40
CA ALA A 536 -11.77 1.96 33.52
C ALA A 536 -11.08 2.05 34.89
N ALA A 537 -9.90 1.43 35.06
CA ALA A 537 -9.16 1.44 36.32
C ALA A 537 -8.44 2.77 36.62
N VAL A 538 -8.15 3.59 35.61
CA VAL A 538 -7.54 4.93 35.76
C VAL A 538 -8.42 5.86 36.62
N ARG A 539 -9.74 5.67 36.61
CA ARG A 539 -10.65 6.52 37.40
C ARG A 539 -10.35 6.44 38.91
N GLY A 540 -10.22 7.62 39.52
CA GLY A 540 -9.93 7.77 40.95
C GLY A 540 -8.48 7.41 41.33
N THR A 541 -7.56 7.42 40.37
CA THR A 541 -6.12 7.22 40.58
C THR A 541 -5.33 8.46 40.17
N SER A 542 -4.05 8.52 40.53
CA SER A 542 -3.10 9.54 40.05
C SER A 542 -2.46 9.17 38.70
N THR A 543 -3.23 8.52 37.82
CA THR A 543 -2.73 7.99 36.54
C THR A 543 -3.19 8.83 35.36
N LEU A 544 -2.28 9.13 34.43
CA LEU A 544 -2.59 9.65 33.10
C LEU A 544 -2.32 8.56 32.06
N LEU A 545 -3.35 8.11 31.36
CA LEU A 545 -3.22 7.21 30.22
C LEU A 545 -3.28 8.03 28.93
N ILE A 546 -2.23 7.95 28.11
CA ILE A 546 -2.16 8.54 26.79
C ILE A 546 -2.16 7.43 25.76
N ALA A 547 -3.08 7.49 24.81
CA ALA A 547 -3.05 6.64 23.63
C ALA A 547 -2.98 7.53 22.40
N ASN A 548 -2.14 7.18 21.43
CA ASN A 548 -2.16 7.87 20.14
C ASN A 548 -2.57 6.92 19.01
N PHE A 549 -3.34 7.43 18.06
CA PHE A 549 -3.86 6.62 16.96
C PHE A 549 -4.29 7.50 15.78
N ARG A 550 -4.60 6.85 14.67
CA ARG A 550 -5.13 7.50 13.47
C ARG A 550 -6.66 7.51 13.49
N PRO A 551 -7.32 8.48 12.82
CA PRO A 551 -8.78 8.63 12.86
C PRO A 551 -9.57 7.39 12.43
N GLU A 552 -8.98 6.48 11.66
CA GLU A 552 -9.65 5.27 11.17
C GLU A 552 -9.89 4.23 12.27
N TYR A 553 -9.16 4.29 13.38
CA TYR A 553 -9.36 3.41 14.54
C TYR A 553 -10.33 4.06 15.53
N ARG A 554 -11.38 3.34 15.89
CA ARG A 554 -12.42 3.77 16.82
C ARG A 554 -12.42 2.88 18.06
N PRO A 555 -11.65 3.24 19.10
CA PRO A 555 -11.62 2.44 20.32
C PRO A 555 -12.98 2.43 21.03
N ALA A 556 -13.38 1.30 21.59
CA ALA A 556 -14.64 1.20 22.35
C ALA A 556 -14.58 1.95 23.69
N TRP A 557 -13.38 2.22 24.20
CA TRP A 557 -13.13 2.86 25.49
C TRP A 557 -13.13 4.41 25.44
N THR A 558 -13.49 5.01 24.30
CA THR A 558 -13.65 6.47 24.19
C THR A 558 -14.92 6.95 24.90
N GLY A 559 -14.82 8.03 25.69
CA GLY A 559 -15.97 8.72 26.27
C GLY A 559 -15.96 8.86 27.80
N GLY A 560 -16.87 9.68 28.33
CA GLY A 560 -16.97 10.03 29.75
C GLY A 560 -16.20 11.30 30.15
N SER A 561 -16.36 11.75 31.40
CA SER A 561 -15.87 13.06 31.90
C SER A 561 -14.35 13.17 32.12
N HIS A 562 -13.64 12.05 32.09
CA HIS A 562 -12.20 11.90 32.35
C HIS A 562 -11.43 11.58 31.06
N TYR A 563 -12.15 11.54 29.92
CA TYR A 563 -11.61 11.30 28.59
C TYR A 563 -11.49 12.63 27.84
N HIS A 564 -10.33 12.84 27.22
CA HIS A 564 -10.06 14.01 26.38
C HIS A 564 -9.48 13.58 25.04
N GLN A 565 -9.80 14.32 24.00
CA GLN A 565 -9.26 14.10 22.67
C GLN A 565 -8.44 15.33 22.23
N LEU A 566 -7.20 15.09 21.82
CA LEU A 566 -6.29 16.08 21.28
C LEU A 566 -6.10 15.82 19.78
N PRO A 567 -6.83 16.52 18.90
CA PRO A 567 -6.62 16.41 17.46
C PRO A 567 -5.34 17.15 17.05
N LEU A 568 -4.44 16.48 16.32
CA LEU A 568 -3.25 17.08 15.73
C LEU A 568 -3.47 17.39 14.25
N ALA A 569 -3.44 18.68 13.92
CA ALA A 569 -3.44 19.16 12.53
C ALA A 569 -2.01 19.19 11.95
N PRO A 570 -1.83 19.17 10.61
CA PRO A 570 -0.56 19.48 9.97
C PRO A 570 0.02 20.83 10.42
N LEU A 571 1.33 21.02 10.26
CA LEU A 571 1.99 22.25 10.67
C LEU A 571 1.47 23.43 9.84
N GLY A 572 1.26 24.56 10.52
CA GLY A 572 0.98 25.84 9.88
C GLY A 572 2.14 26.32 9.00
N GLN A 573 1.92 27.42 8.28
CA GLN A 573 2.91 27.96 7.35
C GLN A 573 4.22 28.36 8.04
N GLU A 574 4.15 28.99 9.21
CA GLU A 574 5.31 29.44 9.98
C GLU A 574 6.10 28.25 10.53
N ALA A 575 5.42 27.33 11.21
CA ALA A 575 6.02 26.12 11.75
C ALA A 575 6.65 25.22 10.66
N SER A 576 6.00 25.10 9.50
CA SER A 576 6.56 24.36 8.35
C SER A 576 7.84 25.01 7.84
N ARG A 577 7.90 26.34 7.79
CA ARG A 577 9.09 27.09 7.37
C ARG A 577 10.23 26.96 8.35
N GLU A 578 9.96 27.01 9.65
CA GLU A 578 10.98 26.80 10.68
C GLU A 578 11.55 25.38 10.62
N LEU A 579 10.70 24.35 10.47
CA LEU A 579 11.16 22.97 10.26
C LEU A 579 12.02 22.84 8.99
N LEU A 580 11.56 23.40 7.86
CA LEU A 580 12.32 23.37 6.60
C LEU A 580 13.66 24.09 6.71
N HIS A 581 13.70 25.23 7.41
CA HIS A 581 14.93 25.96 7.65
C HIS A 581 15.94 25.14 8.47
N GLU A 582 15.48 24.40 9.48
CA GLU A 582 16.34 23.50 10.26
C GLU A 582 16.84 22.30 9.43
N LEU A 583 15.99 21.74 8.57
CA LEU A 583 16.35 20.57 7.76
C LEU A 583 17.25 20.93 6.57
N ILE A 584 16.96 22.05 5.90
CA ILE A 584 17.61 22.43 4.64
C ILE A 584 18.71 23.47 4.85
N GLY A 585 18.49 24.44 5.74
CA GLY A 585 19.35 25.60 5.92
C GLY A 585 18.82 26.85 5.24
N SER A 586 19.64 27.90 5.21
CA SER A 586 19.28 29.26 4.79
C SER A 586 20.00 29.73 3.52
N ASP A 587 20.52 28.81 2.71
CA ASP A 587 21.22 29.15 1.47
C ASP A 587 20.23 29.74 0.44
N ASP A 588 20.64 30.75 -0.32
CA ASP A 588 19.75 31.41 -1.29
C ASP A 588 19.24 30.44 -2.38
N SER A 589 20.01 29.37 -2.67
CA SER A 589 19.63 28.34 -3.65
C SER A 589 18.43 27.48 -3.24
N VAL A 590 18.04 27.48 -1.95
CA VAL A 590 17.00 26.60 -1.41
C VAL A 590 15.69 27.32 -1.03
N GLY A 591 15.59 28.63 -1.26
CA GLY A 591 14.39 29.41 -0.95
C GLY A 591 13.14 28.88 -1.66
N ASP A 592 13.20 28.78 -3.00
CA ASP A 592 12.10 28.25 -3.82
C ASP A 592 11.80 26.77 -3.51
N LEU A 593 12.82 26.00 -3.12
CA LEU A 593 12.66 24.61 -2.71
C LEU A 593 11.79 24.49 -1.45
N SER A 594 12.01 25.35 -0.46
CA SER A 594 11.26 25.31 0.80
C SER A 594 9.76 25.53 0.56
N ASP A 595 9.40 26.52 -0.26
CA ASP A 595 8.00 26.76 -0.61
C ASP A 595 7.39 25.63 -1.46
N LEU A 596 8.18 25.05 -2.38
CA LEU A 596 7.74 23.90 -3.19
C LEU A 596 7.50 22.65 -2.33
N VAL A 597 8.41 22.32 -1.41
CA VAL A 597 8.25 21.18 -0.50
C VAL A 597 7.02 21.41 0.37
N ARG A 598 6.87 22.60 0.96
CA ARG A 598 5.71 22.93 1.80
C ARG A 598 4.39 22.80 1.04
N GLU A 599 4.29 23.34 -0.18
CA GLU A 599 3.07 23.23 -0.99
C GLU A 599 2.76 21.76 -1.30
N ARG A 600 3.79 20.96 -1.64
CA ARG A 600 3.63 19.56 -2.02
C ARG A 600 3.24 18.68 -0.83
N THR A 601 3.83 18.90 0.34
CA THR A 601 3.64 18.07 1.55
C THR A 601 2.46 18.47 2.40
N GLY A 602 1.87 19.65 2.19
CA GLY A 602 0.72 20.13 2.96
C GLY A 602 1.03 20.36 4.45
N GLY A 603 2.30 20.61 4.80
CA GLY A 603 2.73 20.85 6.18
C GLY A 603 2.82 19.58 7.05
N ASN A 604 2.74 18.39 6.47
CA ASN A 604 2.96 17.14 7.20
C ASN A 604 4.47 16.96 7.50
N PRO A 605 4.90 16.95 8.79
CA PRO A 605 6.32 16.87 9.16
C PRO A 605 7.05 15.67 8.55
N PHE A 606 6.45 14.49 8.60
CA PHE A 606 7.04 13.28 8.04
C PHE A 606 7.25 13.41 6.52
N PHE A 607 6.28 13.96 5.79
CA PHE A 607 6.45 14.15 4.34
C PHE A 607 7.52 15.19 4.02
N ILE A 608 7.65 16.23 4.84
CA ILE A 608 8.72 17.23 4.71
C ILE A 608 10.09 16.55 4.88
N GLU A 609 10.28 15.81 5.97
CA GLU A 609 11.53 15.12 6.28
C GLU A 609 11.91 14.10 5.20
N GLU A 610 10.95 13.27 4.77
CA GLU A 610 11.20 12.24 3.74
C GLU A 610 11.55 12.85 2.37
N VAL A 611 10.91 13.96 1.99
CA VAL A 611 11.23 14.65 0.73
C VAL A 611 12.63 15.26 0.80
N VAL A 612 12.99 15.92 1.90
CA VAL A 612 14.33 16.49 2.08
C VAL A 612 15.39 15.38 2.11
N HIS A 613 15.14 14.30 2.84
CA HIS A 613 16.02 13.14 2.90
C HIS A 613 16.21 12.51 1.51
N ALA A 614 15.13 12.31 0.75
CA ALA A 614 15.22 11.75 -0.60
C ALA A 614 16.05 12.64 -1.55
N LEU A 615 15.94 13.97 -1.43
CA LEU A 615 16.74 14.92 -2.21
C LEU A 615 18.23 14.91 -1.85
N ALA A 616 18.55 14.69 -0.56
CA ALA A 616 19.93 14.53 -0.11
C ALA A 616 20.53 13.22 -0.64
N VAL A 617 19.79 12.11 -0.53
CA VAL A 617 20.23 10.78 -1.00
C VAL A 617 20.37 10.73 -2.53
N SER A 618 19.52 11.45 -3.28
CA SER A 618 19.64 11.54 -4.75
C SER A 618 20.79 12.43 -5.23
N GLY A 619 21.47 13.14 -4.31
CA GLY A 619 22.52 14.11 -4.63
C GLY A 619 22.01 15.44 -5.18
N SER A 620 20.69 15.68 -5.14
CA SER A 620 20.07 16.96 -5.53
C SER A 620 20.35 18.06 -4.51
N LEU A 621 20.58 17.67 -3.25
CA LEU A 621 21.13 18.52 -2.20
C LEU A 621 22.54 18.05 -1.87
N ALA A 622 23.49 18.98 -1.85
CA ALA A 622 24.86 18.74 -1.39
C ALA A 622 25.12 19.47 -0.07
N GLY A 623 25.88 18.84 0.81
CA GLY A 623 26.21 19.37 2.14
C GLY A 623 25.69 18.47 3.25
N GLU A 624 25.53 19.05 4.43
CA GLU A 624 25.00 18.37 5.61
C GLU A 624 23.63 18.95 5.96
N ARG A 625 22.87 18.21 6.78
CA ARG A 625 21.55 18.64 7.27
C ARG A 625 21.64 20.04 7.90
N GLY A 626 20.74 20.93 7.49
CA GLY A 626 20.71 22.33 7.94
C GLY A 626 21.70 23.26 7.22
N ALA A 627 22.50 22.74 6.29
CA ALA A 627 23.47 23.50 5.50
C ALA A 627 23.58 22.99 4.05
N TYR A 628 22.44 22.63 3.45
CA TYR A 628 22.40 22.13 2.09
C TYR A 628 22.48 23.25 1.05
N ARG A 629 22.99 22.89 -0.13
CA ARG A 629 22.92 23.69 -1.36
C ARG A 629 22.30 22.88 -2.48
N LEU A 630 21.52 23.56 -3.32
CA LEU A 630 20.92 22.94 -4.48
C LEU A 630 21.96 22.77 -5.60
N THR A 631 22.16 21.53 -6.07
CA THR A 631 23.16 21.21 -7.11
C THR A 631 22.62 21.31 -8.53
N ALA A 632 21.30 21.25 -8.72
CA ALA A 632 20.64 21.33 -10.01
C ALA A 632 19.24 21.96 -9.88
N PRO A 633 18.75 22.68 -10.91
CA PRO A 633 17.39 23.19 -10.93
C PRO A 633 16.38 22.03 -10.84
N LEU A 634 15.44 22.12 -9.91
CA LEU A 634 14.44 21.09 -9.69
C LEU A 634 13.27 21.26 -10.67
N GLU A 635 13.24 20.43 -11.71
CA GLU A 635 12.10 20.37 -12.63
C GLU A 635 10.91 19.60 -12.03
N SER A 636 11.16 18.62 -11.15
CA SER A 636 10.11 17.92 -10.40
C SER A 636 10.65 17.22 -9.14
N LEU A 637 9.84 17.19 -8.07
CA LEU A 637 10.13 16.44 -6.86
C LEU A 637 9.55 15.02 -6.97
N THR A 638 10.37 13.99 -6.99
CA THR A 638 9.87 12.61 -6.94
C THR A 638 9.31 12.27 -5.56
N ILE A 639 8.23 11.50 -5.50
CA ILE A 639 7.64 11.06 -4.23
C ILE A 639 8.52 9.94 -3.65
N PRO A 640 9.00 10.07 -2.39
CA PRO A 640 9.75 9.00 -1.73
C PRO A 640 8.92 7.71 -1.58
N ALA A 641 9.56 6.54 -1.72
CA ALA A 641 8.88 5.25 -1.64
C ALA A 641 8.18 5.00 -0.29
N THR A 642 8.75 5.53 0.80
CA THR A 642 8.17 5.53 2.16
C THR A 642 6.83 6.26 2.22
N VAL A 643 6.76 7.46 1.63
CA VAL A 643 5.54 8.27 1.52
C VAL A 643 4.52 7.60 0.61
N GLN A 644 4.97 7.06 -0.53
CA GLN A 644 4.11 6.31 -1.45
C GLN A 644 3.48 5.10 -0.75
N SER A 645 4.27 4.32 0.01
CA SER A 645 3.79 3.14 0.73
C SER A 645 2.78 3.49 1.83
N LEU A 646 3.02 4.58 2.57
CA LEU A 646 2.09 5.08 3.60
C LEU A 646 0.75 5.52 3.00
N LEU A 647 0.78 6.33 1.93
CA LEU A 647 -0.45 6.80 1.28
C LEU A 647 -1.18 5.67 0.55
N ALA A 648 -0.47 4.77 -0.12
CA ALA A 648 -1.06 3.59 -0.77
C ALA A 648 -1.75 2.67 0.25
N ALA A 649 -1.12 2.43 1.41
CA ALA A 649 -1.71 1.64 2.48
C ALA A 649 -3.01 2.25 3.03
N ARG A 650 -3.10 3.58 3.10
CA ARG A 650 -4.35 4.26 3.47
C ARG A 650 -5.42 4.10 2.38
N ILE A 651 -5.05 4.28 1.11
CA ILE A 651 -5.99 4.17 -0.02
C ILE A 651 -6.56 2.75 -0.12
N ASP A 652 -5.75 1.72 0.12
CA ASP A 652 -6.18 0.31 0.06
C ASP A 652 -7.09 -0.12 1.22
N ARG A 653 -7.24 0.70 2.28
CA ARG A 653 -8.22 0.47 3.36
C ARG A 653 -9.61 1.00 3.02
N LEU A 654 -9.75 1.79 1.97
CA LEU A 654 -11.04 2.29 1.51
C LEU A 654 -11.89 1.15 0.93
N SER A 655 -13.20 1.34 0.91
CA SER A 655 -14.07 0.50 0.09
C SER A 655 -13.70 0.65 -1.39
N GLU A 656 -13.95 -0.39 -2.19
CA GLU A 656 -13.67 -0.37 -3.64
C GLU A 656 -14.33 0.83 -4.35
N GLU A 657 -15.55 1.18 -3.94
CA GLU A 657 -16.29 2.33 -4.47
C GLU A 657 -15.60 3.65 -4.11
N ALA A 658 -15.25 3.86 -2.84
CA ALA A 658 -14.55 5.06 -2.38
C ALA A 658 -13.16 5.18 -3.05
N LYS A 659 -12.46 4.07 -3.22
CA LYS A 659 -11.17 4.02 -3.92
C LYS A 659 -11.31 4.40 -5.40
N ARG A 660 -12.33 3.87 -6.10
CA ARG A 660 -12.63 4.23 -7.50
C ARG A 660 -12.97 5.71 -7.64
N VAL A 661 -13.77 6.25 -6.71
CA VAL A 661 -14.11 7.68 -6.67
C VAL A 661 -12.86 8.53 -6.45
N LEU A 662 -11.97 8.15 -5.53
CA LEU A 662 -10.71 8.84 -5.26
C LEU A 662 -9.77 8.82 -6.48
N GLN A 663 -9.65 7.67 -7.16
CA GLN A 663 -8.84 7.50 -8.37
C GLN A 663 -9.35 8.36 -9.52
N ALA A 664 -10.68 8.43 -9.72
CA ALA A 664 -11.30 9.31 -10.71
C ALA A 664 -11.09 10.80 -10.36
N ALA A 665 -11.29 11.18 -9.09
CA ALA A 665 -11.02 12.53 -8.60
C ALA A 665 -9.55 12.94 -8.83
N ALA A 666 -8.62 12.01 -8.66
CA ALA A 666 -7.19 12.26 -8.87
C ALA A 666 -6.84 12.60 -10.32
N VAL A 667 -7.59 12.02 -11.28
CA VAL A 667 -7.51 12.33 -12.71
C VAL A 667 -8.12 13.70 -13.02
N ILE A 668 -9.26 14.06 -12.38
CA ILE A 668 -9.95 15.35 -12.60
C ILE A 668 -9.05 16.53 -12.22
N GLY A 669 -8.45 16.53 -11.03
CA GLY A 669 -7.56 17.61 -10.60
C GLY A 669 -7.39 17.77 -9.09
N LYS A 670 -6.68 18.83 -8.69
CA LYS A 670 -6.48 19.18 -7.26
C LYS A 670 -7.80 19.52 -6.56
N GLN A 671 -8.72 20.15 -7.29
CA GLN A 671 -10.08 20.51 -6.90
C GLN A 671 -11.04 19.96 -7.93
N PHE A 672 -12.19 19.44 -7.49
CA PHE A 672 -13.18 18.84 -8.37
C PHE A 672 -14.60 19.12 -7.90
N GLU A 673 -15.50 19.19 -8.87
CA GLU A 673 -16.93 19.43 -8.68
C GLU A 673 -17.69 18.10 -8.68
N GLU A 674 -18.66 17.97 -7.78
CA GLU A 674 -19.46 16.74 -7.64
C GLU A 674 -20.18 16.32 -8.93
N PRO A 675 -20.81 17.23 -9.72
CA PRO A 675 -21.49 16.84 -10.95
C PRO A 675 -20.56 16.26 -12.02
N LEU A 676 -19.32 16.79 -12.11
CA LEU A 676 -18.30 16.25 -13.02
C LEU A 676 -17.87 14.86 -12.57
N LEU A 677 -17.55 14.71 -11.28
CA LEU A 677 -17.16 13.43 -10.71
C LEU A 677 -18.25 12.37 -10.92
N LYS A 678 -19.51 12.69 -10.59
CA LYS A 678 -20.68 11.83 -10.79
C LYS A 678 -20.77 11.31 -12.22
N THR A 679 -20.60 12.19 -13.20
CA THR A 679 -20.67 11.85 -14.62
C THR A 679 -19.55 10.88 -15.04
N VAL A 680 -18.35 11.04 -14.46
CA VAL A 680 -17.18 10.19 -14.76
C VAL A 680 -17.30 8.82 -14.10
N VAL A 681 -17.67 8.76 -12.82
CA VAL A 681 -17.77 7.48 -12.10
C VAL A 681 -19.01 6.67 -12.48
N GLY A 682 -20.09 7.35 -12.89
CA GLY A 682 -21.36 6.72 -13.27
C GLY A 682 -22.14 6.12 -12.10
N LEU A 683 -21.91 6.61 -10.88
CA LEU A 683 -22.59 6.16 -9.66
C LEU A 683 -23.93 6.89 -9.45
N GLY A 684 -24.87 6.22 -8.76
CA GLY A 684 -26.08 6.85 -8.26
C GLY A 684 -25.77 7.87 -7.16
N ASP A 685 -26.72 8.77 -6.87
CA ASP A 685 -26.54 9.84 -5.88
C ASP A 685 -26.22 9.31 -4.48
N HIS A 686 -26.91 8.25 -4.06
CA HIS A 686 -26.69 7.64 -2.75
C HIS A 686 -25.29 7.04 -2.61
N ASP A 687 -24.83 6.28 -3.61
CA ASP A 687 -23.54 5.58 -3.56
C ASP A 687 -22.39 6.57 -3.67
N LEU A 688 -22.55 7.63 -4.49
CA LEU A 688 -21.57 8.72 -4.56
C LEU A 688 -21.47 9.47 -3.23
N ALA A 689 -22.61 9.79 -2.60
CA ALA A 689 -22.62 10.46 -1.31
C ALA A 689 -21.98 9.61 -0.20
N ALA A 690 -22.27 8.30 -0.18
CA ALA A 690 -21.65 7.36 0.75
C ALA A 690 -20.12 7.27 0.54
N ALA A 691 -19.68 7.19 -0.72
CA ALA A 691 -18.26 7.17 -1.06
C ALA A 691 -17.54 8.49 -0.67
N LEU A 692 -18.14 9.66 -0.99
CA LEU A 692 -17.59 10.96 -0.61
C LEU A 692 -17.54 11.14 0.92
N GLY A 693 -18.59 10.72 1.63
CA GLY A 693 -18.62 10.70 3.10
C GLY A 693 -17.49 9.85 3.67
N GLY A 694 -17.29 8.63 3.17
CA GLY A 694 -16.18 7.78 3.56
C GLY A 694 -14.80 8.39 3.28
N LEU A 695 -14.63 9.10 2.16
CA LEU A 695 -13.40 9.82 1.84
C LEU A 695 -13.15 11.03 2.76
N GLN A 696 -14.21 11.73 3.18
CA GLN A 696 -14.12 12.83 4.15
C GLN A 696 -13.79 12.31 5.55
N GLU A 697 -14.45 11.24 5.99
CA GLU A 697 -14.18 10.59 7.28
C GLU A 697 -12.75 10.05 7.37
N ALA A 698 -12.23 9.49 6.28
CA ALA A 698 -10.84 9.05 6.18
C ALA A 698 -9.84 10.19 5.91
N GLU A 699 -10.30 11.44 5.92
CA GLU A 699 -9.52 12.68 5.73
C GLU A 699 -8.76 12.76 4.39
N PHE A 700 -9.24 12.09 3.33
CA PHE A 700 -8.62 12.21 2.00
C PHE A 700 -8.99 13.51 1.29
N ILE A 701 -10.23 13.95 1.46
CA ILE A 701 -10.81 15.14 0.83
C ILE A 701 -11.59 15.95 1.85
N HIS A 702 -11.80 17.23 1.57
CA HIS A 702 -12.77 18.05 2.30
C HIS A 702 -13.57 18.92 1.35
N GLN A 703 -14.78 19.27 1.76
CA GLN A 703 -15.67 20.14 1.02
C GLN A 703 -15.28 21.60 1.27
N VAL A 704 -15.03 22.36 0.21
CA VAL A 704 -14.62 23.77 0.28
C VAL A 704 -15.76 24.74 -0.01
N SER A 705 -16.74 24.31 -0.81
CA SER A 705 -17.94 25.08 -1.07
C SER A 705 -19.15 24.17 -1.20
N PRO A 706 -20.24 24.43 -0.47
CA PRO A 706 -21.50 23.72 -0.66
C PRO A 706 -22.38 24.30 -1.78
N TYR A 707 -22.12 25.53 -2.26
CA TYR A 707 -22.94 26.22 -3.27
C TYR A 707 -22.10 26.96 -4.33
N PRO A 708 -22.57 27.10 -5.59
CA PRO A 708 -23.83 26.58 -6.16
C PRO A 708 -23.81 25.08 -6.48
N GLU A 709 -22.63 24.49 -6.68
CA GLU A 709 -22.39 23.03 -6.80
C GLU A 709 -21.37 22.63 -5.72
N PRO A 710 -21.52 21.47 -5.06
CA PRO A 710 -20.53 20.99 -4.09
C PRO A 710 -19.15 20.83 -4.72
N GLN A 711 -18.14 21.41 -4.07
CA GLN A 711 -16.74 21.34 -4.48
C GLN A 711 -15.88 20.73 -3.39
N TYR A 712 -14.98 19.85 -3.81
CA TYR A 712 -14.06 19.15 -2.93
C TYR A 712 -12.61 19.39 -3.37
N VAL A 713 -11.71 19.33 -2.40
CA VAL A 713 -10.27 19.41 -2.61
C VAL A 713 -9.59 18.28 -1.83
N PHE A 714 -8.47 17.78 -2.36
CA PHE A 714 -7.63 16.85 -1.62
C PHE A 714 -7.03 17.55 -0.40
N ARG A 715 -7.06 16.89 0.75
CA ARG A 715 -6.44 17.42 1.98
C ARG A 715 -4.92 17.51 1.84
N HIS A 716 -4.32 16.54 1.14
CA HIS A 716 -2.88 16.50 0.85
C HIS A 716 -2.63 16.35 -0.66
N PRO A 717 -1.83 17.22 -1.29
CA PRO A 717 -1.52 17.11 -2.73
C PRO A 717 -0.85 15.79 -3.11
N LEU A 718 0.01 15.23 -2.24
CA LEU A 718 0.67 13.94 -2.47
C LEU A 718 -0.32 12.77 -2.52
N THR A 719 -1.45 12.81 -1.79
CA THR A 719 -2.50 11.81 -1.88
C THR A 719 -3.02 11.68 -3.32
N ARG A 720 -3.28 12.82 -3.96
CA ARG A 720 -3.75 12.86 -5.35
C ARG A 720 -2.74 12.19 -6.28
N GLU A 721 -1.46 12.51 -6.11
CA GLU A 721 -0.41 11.95 -6.97
C GLU A 721 -0.24 10.44 -6.78
N VAL A 722 -0.28 9.95 -5.53
CA VAL A 722 -0.23 8.50 -5.27
C VAL A 722 -1.46 7.81 -5.86
N ALA A 723 -2.66 8.36 -5.67
CA ALA A 723 -3.89 7.81 -6.27
C ALA A 723 -3.86 7.85 -7.82
N TYR A 724 -3.23 8.85 -8.42
CA TYR A 724 -3.09 9.00 -9.87
C TYR A 724 -2.04 8.05 -10.47
N HIS A 725 -0.90 7.88 -9.81
CA HIS A 725 0.21 7.04 -10.29
C HIS A 725 0.05 5.55 -9.95
N ALA A 726 -0.78 5.21 -8.96
CA ALA A 726 -1.13 3.81 -8.66
C ALA A 726 -1.93 3.15 -9.79
N GLN A 727 -2.65 3.93 -10.60
CA GLN A 727 -3.43 3.44 -11.74
C GLN A 727 -2.53 2.99 -12.89
N LEU A 728 -2.92 1.92 -13.60
CA LEU A 728 -2.26 1.57 -14.85
C LEU A 728 -2.47 2.63 -15.92
N GLY A 729 -1.51 2.73 -16.84
CA GLY A 729 -1.52 3.74 -17.90
C GLY A 729 -2.77 3.68 -18.77
N GLU A 730 -3.27 2.47 -19.06
CA GLU A 730 -4.50 2.25 -19.84
C GLU A 730 -5.74 2.76 -19.11
N GLN A 731 -5.94 2.35 -17.86
CA GLN A 731 -7.07 2.79 -17.05
C GLN A 731 -7.07 4.31 -16.84
N ARG A 732 -5.89 4.88 -16.59
CA ARG A 732 -5.72 6.32 -16.46
C ARG A 732 -6.06 7.05 -17.76
N ALA A 733 -5.63 6.54 -18.90
CA ALA A 733 -5.96 7.12 -20.22
C ALA A 733 -7.47 7.08 -20.48
N ARG A 734 -8.14 5.97 -20.13
CA ARG A 734 -9.60 5.84 -20.20
C ARG A 734 -10.31 6.87 -19.33
N LEU A 735 -9.91 7.02 -18.07
CA LEU A 735 -10.49 8.02 -17.17
C LEU A 735 -10.27 9.45 -17.69
N HIS A 736 -9.10 9.75 -18.26
CA HIS A 736 -8.88 11.03 -18.93
C HIS A 736 -9.86 11.28 -20.08
N ALA A 737 -10.12 10.27 -20.93
CA ALA A 737 -11.12 10.38 -21.99
C ALA A 737 -12.55 10.61 -21.43
N GLU A 738 -12.92 9.89 -20.37
CA GLU A 738 -14.21 10.04 -19.70
C GLU A 738 -14.38 11.44 -19.09
N VAL A 739 -13.34 11.99 -18.45
CA VAL A 739 -13.32 13.37 -17.93
C VAL A 739 -13.46 14.39 -19.06
N ALA A 740 -12.73 14.23 -20.16
CA ALA A 740 -12.82 15.13 -21.30
C ALA A 740 -14.24 15.16 -21.89
N ALA A 741 -14.83 13.98 -22.10
CA ALA A 741 -16.19 13.85 -22.59
C ALA A 741 -17.24 14.41 -21.61
N ALA A 742 -17.05 14.25 -20.30
CA ALA A 742 -17.93 14.81 -19.28
C ALA A 742 -17.87 16.34 -19.25
N LEU A 743 -16.66 16.93 -19.35
CA LEU A 743 -16.48 18.38 -19.45
C LEU A 743 -17.17 18.96 -20.70
N GLU A 744 -17.09 18.27 -21.84
CA GLU A 744 -17.78 18.68 -23.06
C GLU A 744 -19.31 18.72 -22.89
N LYS A 745 -19.88 17.77 -22.15
CA LYS A 745 -21.33 17.67 -21.89
C LYS A 745 -21.83 18.65 -20.83
N LEU A 746 -21.10 18.81 -19.74
CA LEU A 746 -21.54 19.63 -18.59
C LEU A 746 -21.28 21.13 -18.79
N ARG A 747 -20.38 21.50 -19.72
CA ARG A 747 -19.93 22.88 -19.92
C ARG A 747 -20.18 23.38 -21.35
N VAL A 748 -21.25 22.90 -22.01
CA VAL A 748 -21.65 23.27 -23.39
C VAL A 748 -21.64 24.79 -23.62
N ASP A 749 -22.14 25.57 -22.65
CA ASP A 749 -22.22 27.03 -22.75
C ASP A 749 -20.89 27.75 -22.49
N ARG A 750 -19.90 27.05 -21.92
CA ARG A 750 -18.59 27.59 -21.50
C ARG A 750 -17.41 26.83 -22.08
N LEU A 751 -17.59 26.07 -23.16
CA LEU A 751 -16.54 25.24 -23.78
C LEU A 751 -15.27 26.01 -24.13
N GLY A 752 -15.36 27.31 -24.43
CA GLY A 752 -14.18 28.13 -24.67
C GLY A 752 -13.27 28.28 -23.44
N GLU A 753 -13.83 28.37 -22.24
CA GLU A 753 -13.10 28.52 -20.97
C GLU A 753 -12.33 27.25 -20.62
N TYR A 754 -13.01 26.12 -20.79
CA TYR A 754 -12.48 24.80 -20.47
C TYR A 754 -11.67 24.19 -21.62
N ALA A 755 -11.53 24.86 -22.76
CA ALA A 755 -10.88 24.29 -23.95
C ALA A 755 -9.44 23.80 -23.69
N SER A 756 -8.68 24.51 -22.85
CA SER A 756 -7.31 24.10 -22.48
C SER A 756 -7.31 22.86 -21.57
N LEU A 757 -8.27 22.77 -20.64
CA LEU A 757 -8.41 21.64 -19.73
C LEU A 757 -8.88 20.40 -20.50
N ILE A 758 -9.92 20.55 -21.34
CA ILE A 758 -10.42 19.47 -22.21
C ILE A 758 -9.30 18.97 -23.14
N ALA A 759 -8.50 19.87 -23.72
CA ALA A 759 -7.34 19.50 -24.52
C ALA A 759 -6.30 18.68 -23.73
N HIS A 760 -6.02 19.05 -22.48
CA HIS A 760 -5.10 18.32 -21.61
C HIS A 760 -5.59 16.87 -21.36
N HIS A 761 -6.86 16.69 -21.04
CA HIS A 761 -7.42 15.34 -20.81
C HIS A 761 -7.43 14.49 -22.09
N TRP A 762 -7.81 15.04 -23.25
CA TRP A 762 -7.72 14.29 -24.50
C TRP A 762 -6.28 13.89 -24.84
N ASP A 763 -5.31 14.77 -24.61
CA ASP A 763 -3.89 14.47 -24.84
C ASP A 763 -3.40 13.35 -23.92
N ALA A 764 -3.73 13.44 -22.63
CA ALA A 764 -3.40 12.43 -21.63
C ALA A 764 -4.10 11.07 -21.85
N SER A 765 -5.23 11.06 -22.56
CA SER A 765 -5.90 9.83 -23.00
C SER A 765 -5.28 9.17 -24.24
N GLY A 766 -4.33 9.84 -24.91
CA GLY A 766 -3.75 9.39 -26.18
C GLY A 766 -4.56 9.78 -27.43
N MET A 767 -5.72 10.42 -27.28
CA MET A 767 -6.59 10.91 -28.36
C MET A 767 -6.07 12.23 -28.94
N ARG A 768 -4.98 12.13 -29.73
CA ARG A 768 -4.21 13.27 -30.23
C ARG A 768 -5.01 14.21 -31.13
N PHE A 769 -5.96 13.69 -31.91
CA PHE A 769 -6.75 14.51 -32.84
C PHE A 769 -7.73 15.43 -32.09
N GLU A 770 -8.43 14.87 -31.10
CA GLU A 770 -9.33 15.57 -30.19
C GLU A 770 -8.56 16.62 -29.38
N ALA A 771 -7.39 16.24 -28.85
CA ALA A 771 -6.49 17.16 -28.16
C ALA A 771 -6.10 18.35 -29.06
N ALA A 772 -5.70 18.10 -30.31
CA ALA A 772 -5.33 19.16 -31.26
C ALA A 772 -6.51 20.08 -31.59
N ARG A 773 -7.73 19.52 -31.77
CA ARG A 773 -8.96 20.28 -32.01
C ARG A 773 -9.24 21.24 -30.86
N TRP A 774 -9.11 20.78 -29.62
CA TRP A 774 -9.34 21.60 -28.43
C TRP A 774 -8.20 22.59 -28.16
N ARG A 775 -6.94 22.23 -28.40
CA ARG A 775 -5.79 23.16 -28.38
C ARG A 775 -6.00 24.32 -29.34
N ARG A 776 -6.46 24.05 -30.57
CA ARG A 776 -6.81 25.09 -31.55
C ARG A 776 -7.91 26.02 -31.02
N ARG A 777 -8.96 25.47 -30.42
CA ARG A 777 -10.05 26.26 -29.85
C ARG A 777 -9.58 27.14 -28.68
N ALA A 778 -8.73 26.61 -27.80
CA ALA A 778 -8.11 27.37 -26.72
C ALA A 778 -7.23 28.52 -27.26
N ALA A 779 -6.39 28.25 -28.26
CA ALA A 779 -5.55 29.26 -28.89
C ALA A 779 -6.36 30.38 -29.55
N LEU A 780 -7.45 30.03 -30.27
CA LEU A 780 -8.36 31.01 -30.88
C LEU A 780 -9.01 31.91 -29.84
N ARG A 781 -9.41 31.39 -28.67
CA ARG A 781 -9.96 32.21 -27.58
C ARG A 781 -8.93 33.20 -27.00
N VAL A 782 -7.70 32.76 -26.73
CA VAL A 782 -6.65 33.66 -26.25
C VAL A 782 -6.38 34.77 -27.27
N SER A 783 -6.41 34.44 -28.56
CA SER A 783 -6.25 35.43 -29.63
C SER A 783 -7.42 36.42 -29.72
N SER A 784 -8.67 35.98 -29.53
CA SER A 784 -9.85 36.84 -29.58
C SER A 784 -9.95 37.78 -28.36
N ILE A 785 -9.53 37.33 -27.17
CA ILE A 785 -9.42 38.18 -25.97
C ILE A 785 -8.37 39.29 -26.20
N LYS A 786 -7.21 38.97 -26.77
CA LYS A 786 -6.16 39.96 -27.09
C LYS A 786 -6.62 40.96 -28.16
N LEU A 787 -7.43 40.53 -29.14
CA LEU A 787 -7.98 41.41 -30.19
C LEU A 787 -9.16 42.28 -29.68
N GLY A 788 -10.01 41.74 -28.80
CA GLY A 788 -11.09 42.49 -28.15
C GLY A 788 -10.61 43.54 -27.15
N GLY A 789 -9.52 43.25 -26.43
CA GLY A 789 -8.83 44.23 -25.58
C GLY A 789 -8.21 45.38 -26.37
N ARG A 790 -7.71 45.12 -27.59
CA ARG A 790 -7.22 46.18 -28.50
C ARG A 790 -8.35 47.01 -29.12
N ARG A 791 -9.53 46.43 -29.40
CA ARG A 791 -10.70 47.19 -29.91
C ARG A 791 -11.38 48.08 -28.87
N ARG A 792 -11.24 47.79 -27.57
CA ARG A 792 -11.71 48.69 -26.48
C ARG A 792 -10.74 49.83 -26.14
N MET A 793 -9.57 49.88 -26.77
CA MET A 793 -8.58 50.97 -26.67
C MET A 793 -8.49 51.78 -27.97
N GLN A 794 -9.62 52.00 -28.66
CA GLN A 794 -9.75 53.14 -29.56
C GLN A 794 -10.40 54.29 -28.79
N PRO A 795 -9.76 55.48 -28.69
CA PRO A 795 -10.42 56.65 -28.13
C PRO A 795 -11.58 57.09 -29.06
N ARG A 796 -12.54 57.80 -28.47
CA ARG A 796 -13.73 58.36 -29.14
C ARG A 796 -13.45 58.94 -30.53
#